data_AF-A0A922A9K4-F1
#
_entry.id   AF-A0A922A9K4-F1
#
_cell.length_a   1.000
_cell.length_b   1.000
_cell.length_c   1.000
_cell.angle_alpha   90.00
_cell.angle_beta   90.00
_cell.angle_gamma   90.00
#
_symmetry.space_group_name_H-M   'P 1'
#
loop_
_entity.id
_entity.type
_entity.pdbx_description
1 polymer ?
#
loop_
_entity_poly.entity_id
_entity_poly.type
_entity_poly.pdbx_seq_one_letter_code
_entity_poly.pdbx_strand_id
1 'polypeptide(L)'
;MVEVIPNRLQKTWEIWNVRGVILFSLSLQIVLFLGAPMRKRTGNRLSILIIWASYFLADWAASFTIGLITSSKNSSKIIERSDLLAFWAPFLLLHLGGPDTITAFALEDNELWLRHFLTLIFQVLASFYVFLETLPNNKLWLPTSLIFLAGVVKYSERTRSLYLASWGTFRETMLTEPDAGPEYAKLMESYSSKKVARLPTTMSQTVDADIRESKSAFYSFQRREKEQDPLNDFEVVRYGYHFFKIFKGLIVDLISHNDRNESIDFFRKRNADDALKVLEVELNFIYEVLYTKFFVIHDLIGYLLRSVSSLSILASLGIFFFVDCKQGLDKFDIRVTYTLLLGALSLEAIALFKLIFSDWTTAFIDKKSNTNQSVLTTIFRKYLKIRRSRWYEWKDDSGIKVLKRATPVLLRRWSESVAGFNLIKYCLKDLPKKSNEENDQCCLGISKTTIRRYCCKEPVDRLGIRDFLDELKYASNYPFTINLWEFIFLELLRKSGEADKQKNMKISSARGAYVLEEYCKNKPGEEVVLFETLKTDYIESVTFDESLLLWHIATALCYHGSEVDQDKKAQPDEQELSYHGSEVDQDKKAQPDEQELSYHGSKVDQDKKPQPDEQELSYHGSIGQIRYRDTCAEAKRFFRNKGLGPNNIEKDACENLLAVNTDVKPAHVKGDRSKSVLFDACMLAKELQKLEEKKKWEVISRVWVEMLSYASNHCRPNAHSQQVSRGGQLINLVWLLMAHFGLVEQFVFTAGFGPAKLTVEK
;
A
#
# COMPACT_ATOMS: atom_id res chain seq x y z
N MET A 1 -51.31 -1.42 -27.26
CA MET A 1 -50.39 -1.06 -26.16
C MET A 1 -49.27 -2.09 -26.22
N VAL A 2 -48.09 -1.73 -26.72
CA VAL A 2 -46.97 -2.68 -26.83
C VAL A 2 -46.47 -2.94 -25.42
N GLU A 3 -46.55 -4.19 -24.95
CA GLU A 3 -45.93 -4.58 -23.68
C GLU A 3 -44.43 -4.27 -23.76
N VAL A 4 -43.98 -3.29 -22.97
CA VAL A 4 -42.59 -2.81 -22.94
C VAL A 4 -41.62 -3.92 -22.51
N ILE A 5 -42.12 -4.95 -21.81
CA ILE A 5 -41.34 -6.10 -21.35
C ILE A 5 -42.05 -7.39 -21.81
N PRO A 6 -41.36 -8.29 -22.54
CA PRO A 6 -41.90 -9.59 -22.91
C PRO A 6 -42.44 -10.38 -21.72
N ASN A 7 -43.68 -10.88 -21.81
CA ASN A 7 -44.34 -11.71 -20.80
C ASN A 7 -43.49 -12.90 -20.28
N ARG A 8 -42.61 -13.47 -21.13
CA ARG A 8 -41.66 -14.51 -20.71
C ARG A 8 -40.59 -14.00 -19.76
N LEU A 9 -40.09 -12.78 -19.97
CA LEU A 9 -39.10 -12.16 -19.10
C LEU A 9 -39.71 -11.78 -17.75
N GLN A 10 -40.95 -11.28 -17.74
CA GLN A 10 -41.66 -10.98 -16.49
C GLN A 10 -41.87 -12.24 -15.63
N LYS A 11 -42.36 -13.33 -16.22
CA LYS A 11 -42.49 -14.62 -15.51
C LYS A 11 -41.15 -15.17 -15.01
N THR A 12 -40.10 -15.01 -15.80
CA THR A 12 -38.75 -15.46 -15.41
C THR A 12 -38.21 -14.62 -14.25
N TRP A 13 -38.41 -13.30 -14.31
CA TRP A 13 -38.03 -12.36 -13.26
C TRP A 13 -38.77 -12.64 -11.95
N GLU A 14 -40.08 -12.87 -11.98
CA GLU A 14 -40.86 -13.20 -10.78
C GLU A 14 -40.39 -14.48 -10.08
N ILE A 15 -39.86 -15.45 -10.83
CA ILE A 15 -39.34 -16.70 -10.27
C ILE A 15 -37.93 -16.51 -9.71
N TRP A 16 -37.07 -15.76 -10.42
CA TRP A 16 -35.64 -15.70 -10.16
C TRP A 16 -35.17 -14.46 -9.42
N ASN A 17 -35.98 -13.41 -9.28
CA ASN A 17 -35.57 -12.14 -8.68
C ASN A 17 -34.87 -12.31 -7.33
N VAL A 18 -35.49 -12.95 -6.34
CA VAL A 18 -34.91 -13.13 -5.01
C VAL A 18 -33.85 -14.24 -5.03
N ARG A 19 -34.15 -15.38 -5.67
CA ARG A 19 -33.26 -16.57 -5.73
C ARG A 19 -31.91 -16.25 -6.38
N GLY A 20 -31.94 -15.54 -7.51
CA GLY A 20 -30.76 -15.16 -8.26
C GLY A 20 -29.92 -14.14 -7.50
N VAL A 21 -30.56 -13.11 -6.93
CA VAL A 21 -29.81 -12.04 -6.25
C VAL A 21 -29.22 -12.52 -4.92
N ILE A 22 -29.89 -13.41 -4.17
CA ILE A 22 -29.29 -13.95 -2.92
C ILE A 22 -28.09 -14.86 -3.18
N LEU A 23 -28.12 -15.68 -4.23
CA LEU A 23 -26.98 -16.50 -4.65
C LEU A 23 -25.84 -15.62 -5.20
N PHE A 24 -26.19 -14.59 -5.97
CA PHE A 24 -25.23 -13.58 -6.42
C PHE A 24 -24.57 -12.89 -5.22
N SER A 25 -25.34 -12.49 -4.21
CA SER A 25 -24.84 -11.91 -2.97
C SER A 25 -23.84 -12.84 -2.27
N LEU A 26 -24.15 -14.15 -2.13
CA LEU A 26 -23.21 -15.13 -1.57
C LEU A 26 -21.91 -15.21 -2.39
N SER A 27 -22.02 -15.21 -3.72
CA SER A 27 -20.84 -15.27 -4.61
C SER A 27 -19.93 -14.04 -4.42
N LEU A 28 -20.50 -12.84 -4.26
CA LEU A 28 -19.75 -11.63 -3.98
C LEU A 28 -19.03 -11.71 -2.62
N GLN A 29 -19.69 -12.25 -1.59
CA GLN A 29 -19.08 -12.46 -0.27
C GLN A 29 -17.88 -13.41 -0.34
N ILE A 30 -17.97 -14.48 -1.13
CA ILE A 30 -16.86 -15.42 -1.36
C ILE A 30 -15.69 -14.72 -2.08
N VAL A 31 -15.98 -13.96 -3.14
CA VAL A 31 -14.96 -13.19 -3.88
C VAL A 31 -14.27 -12.18 -2.97
N LEU A 32 -15.01 -11.46 -2.13
CA LEU A 32 -14.44 -10.50 -1.19
C LEU A 32 -13.61 -11.17 -0.09
N PHE A 33 -14.07 -12.29 0.45
CA PHE A 33 -13.36 -13.02 1.51
C PHE A 33 -12.01 -13.60 1.05
N LEU A 34 -11.97 -14.14 -0.17
CA LEU A 34 -10.76 -14.74 -0.75
C LEU A 34 -9.88 -13.68 -1.43
N GLY A 35 -10.50 -12.72 -2.09
CA GLY A 35 -9.85 -11.71 -2.92
C GLY A 35 -9.33 -10.50 -2.17
N ALA A 36 -9.99 -10.01 -1.12
CA ALA A 36 -9.59 -8.76 -0.46
C ALA A 36 -8.13 -8.72 0.04
N PRO A 37 -7.54 -9.81 0.58
CA PRO A 37 -6.11 -9.82 0.94
C PRO A 37 -5.17 -9.62 -0.25
N MET A 38 -5.62 -9.86 -1.49
CA MET A 38 -4.81 -9.64 -2.70
C MET A 38 -4.44 -8.18 -2.89
N ARG A 39 -5.24 -7.23 -2.40
CA ARG A 39 -5.00 -5.79 -2.57
C ARG A 39 -3.60 -5.37 -2.10
N LYS A 40 -3.11 -5.93 -0.99
CA LYS A 40 -1.75 -5.67 -0.49
C LYS A 40 -0.66 -6.59 -1.05
N ARG A 41 -1.05 -7.71 -1.70
CA ARG A 41 -0.13 -8.80 -2.12
C ARG A 41 0.20 -8.76 -3.62
N THR A 42 -0.59 -8.07 -4.42
CA THR A 42 -0.37 -7.96 -5.86
C THR A 42 -0.74 -6.58 -6.38
N GLY A 43 0.09 -6.05 -7.27
CA GLY A 43 -0.24 -4.88 -8.08
C GLY A 43 -1.16 -5.19 -9.28
N ASN A 44 -1.71 -6.41 -9.39
CA ASN A 44 -2.60 -6.75 -10.50
C ASN A 44 -3.92 -5.98 -10.40
N ARG A 45 -4.02 -4.97 -11.24
CA ARG A 45 -5.15 -4.05 -11.27
C ARG A 45 -6.48 -4.71 -11.65
N LEU A 46 -6.48 -5.77 -12.47
CA LEU A 46 -7.71 -6.50 -12.79
C LEU A 46 -8.27 -7.19 -11.55
N SER A 47 -7.41 -7.79 -10.73
CA SER A 47 -7.82 -8.38 -9.45
C SER A 47 -8.39 -7.31 -8.51
N ILE A 48 -7.73 -6.16 -8.43
CA ILE A 48 -8.20 -5.02 -7.62
C ILE A 48 -9.54 -4.50 -8.12
N LEU A 49 -9.75 -4.41 -9.44
CA LEU A 49 -11.01 -3.96 -10.05
C LEU A 49 -12.17 -4.93 -9.75
N ILE A 50 -11.92 -6.24 -9.81
CA ILE A 50 -12.92 -7.26 -9.44
C ILE A 50 -13.31 -7.09 -7.97
N ILE A 51 -12.33 -6.94 -7.07
CA ILE A 51 -12.58 -6.74 -5.63
C ILE A 51 -13.37 -5.45 -5.40
N TRP A 52 -13.00 -4.36 -6.08
CA TRP A 52 -13.70 -3.08 -6.04
C TRP A 52 -15.16 -3.24 -6.46
N ALA A 53 -15.42 -3.82 -7.64
CA ALA A 53 -16.76 -4.04 -8.13
C ALA A 53 -17.59 -4.93 -7.18
N SER A 54 -16.99 -6.01 -6.68
CA SER A 54 -17.66 -6.89 -5.71
C SER A 54 -18.00 -6.18 -4.40
N TYR A 55 -17.14 -5.28 -3.92
CA TYR A 55 -17.37 -4.52 -2.69
C TYR A 55 -18.60 -3.62 -2.81
N PHE A 56 -18.71 -2.86 -3.91
CA PHE A 56 -19.87 -2.01 -4.16
C PHE A 56 -21.15 -2.80 -4.41
N LEU A 57 -21.07 -3.90 -5.16
CA LEU A 57 -22.24 -4.71 -5.50
C LEU A 57 -22.77 -5.52 -4.31
N ALA A 58 -21.93 -5.86 -3.33
CA ALA A 58 -22.32 -6.70 -2.20
C ALA A 58 -23.41 -6.04 -1.33
N ASP A 59 -23.20 -4.78 -0.95
CA ASP A 59 -24.16 -4.02 -0.12
C ASP A 59 -25.44 -3.73 -0.92
N TRP A 60 -25.30 -3.36 -2.20
CA TRP A 60 -26.44 -3.13 -3.09
C TRP A 60 -27.32 -4.38 -3.24
N ALA A 61 -26.71 -5.54 -3.53
CA ALA A 61 -27.45 -6.78 -3.76
C ALA A 61 -28.25 -7.19 -2.52
N ALA A 62 -27.68 -7.04 -1.32
CA ALA A 62 -28.34 -7.43 -0.09
C ALA A 62 -29.52 -6.49 0.25
N SER A 63 -29.31 -5.17 0.23
CA SER A 63 -30.37 -4.20 0.48
C SER A 63 -31.49 -4.25 -0.57
N PHE A 64 -31.14 -4.44 -1.85
CA PHE A 64 -32.11 -4.60 -2.92
C PHE A 64 -32.98 -5.85 -2.72
N THR A 65 -32.37 -6.96 -2.33
CA THR A 65 -33.11 -8.22 -2.10
C THR A 65 -34.04 -8.11 -0.89
N ILE A 66 -33.60 -7.46 0.20
CA ILE A 66 -34.48 -7.19 1.36
C ILE A 66 -35.69 -6.35 0.92
N GLY A 67 -35.48 -5.30 0.11
CA GLY A 67 -36.57 -4.49 -0.43
C GLY A 67 -37.54 -5.26 -1.35
N LEU A 68 -37.02 -6.19 -2.17
CA LEU A 68 -37.85 -7.09 -2.97
C LEU A 68 -38.69 -8.03 -2.09
N ILE A 69 -38.12 -8.57 -1.02
CA ILE A 69 -38.82 -9.42 -0.06
C ILE A 69 -39.95 -8.64 0.63
N THR A 70 -39.69 -7.40 1.05
CA THR A 70 -40.69 -6.54 1.70
C THR A 70 -41.83 -6.15 0.75
N SER A 71 -41.53 -5.81 -0.51
CA SER A 71 -42.53 -5.33 -1.48
C SER A 71 -43.39 -6.43 -2.11
N SER A 72 -42.85 -7.64 -2.27
CA SER A 72 -43.51 -8.71 -3.04
C SER A 72 -44.58 -9.49 -2.25
N LYS A 73 -44.69 -9.27 -0.93
CA LYS A 73 -45.65 -9.97 -0.04
C LYS A 73 -47.13 -9.67 -0.27
N ASN A 74 -47.49 -8.67 -1.10
CA ASN A 74 -48.89 -8.39 -1.47
C ASN A 74 -49.43 -9.32 -2.59
N SER A 75 -48.64 -10.27 -3.09
CA SER A 75 -49.05 -11.21 -4.14
C SER A 75 -49.41 -12.59 -3.59
N SER A 76 -50.57 -13.13 -3.97
CA SER A 76 -51.15 -14.36 -3.42
C SER A 76 -50.30 -15.63 -3.63
N LYS A 77 -49.41 -15.67 -4.63
CA LYS A 77 -48.46 -16.78 -4.88
C LYS A 77 -47.22 -16.78 -3.98
N ILE A 78 -46.91 -15.66 -3.32
CA ILE A 78 -45.72 -15.52 -2.47
C ILE A 78 -46.02 -15.90 -1.02
N ILE A 79 -47.31 -15.98 -0.65
CA ILE A 79 -47.78 -16.44 0.67
C ILE A 79 -47.35 -17.89 0.95
N GLU A 80 -47.27 -18.76 -0.06
CA GLU A 80 -46.75 -20.14 0.10
C GLU A 80 -45.22 -20.19 0.37
N ARG A 81 -44.49 -19.11 0.11
CA ARG A 81 -43.03 -19.00 0.31
C ARG A 81 -42.63 -18.15 1.52
N SER A 82 -43.59 -17.73 2.34
CA SER A 82 -43.38 -16.78 3.44
C SER A 82 -42.27 -17.19 4.40
N ASP A 83 -42.18 -18.49 4.72
CA ASP A 83 -41.28 -19.01 5.74
C ASP A 83 -39.80 -18.92 5.32
N LEU A 84 -39.49 -19.27 4.06
CA LEU A 84 -38.13 -19.19 3.53
C LEU A 84 -37.71 -17.75 3.22
N LEU A 85 -38.64 -16.90 2.76
CA LEU A 85 -38.36 -15.48 2.57
C LEU A 85 -38.06 -14.78 3.90
N ALA A 86 -38.77 -15.15 4.97
CA ALA A 86 -38.49 -14.68 6.32
C ALA A 86 -37.15 -15.18 6.86
N PHE A 87 -36.69 -16.36 6.44
CA PHE A 87 -35.33 -16.84 6.74
C PHE A 87 -34.25 -16.10 5.92
N TRP A 88 -34.49 -15.85 4.64
CA TRP A 88 -33.53 -15.20 3.74
C TRP A 88 -33.28 -13.72 4.10
N ALA A 89 -34.27 -13.00 4.64
CA ALA A 89 -34.08 -11.60 5.03
C ALA A 89 -32.99 -11.42 6.12
N PRO A 90 -33.03 -12.12 7.27
CA PRO A 90 -31.92 -12.14 8.23
C PRO A 90 -30.60 -12.69 7.66
N PHE A 91 -30.66 -13.61 6.70
CA PHE A 91 -29.44 -14.11 6.04
C PHE A 91 -28.78 -13.01 5.18
N LEU A 92 -29.56 -12.13 4.55
CA LEU A 92 -29.04 -10.96 3.85
C LEU A 92 -28.45 -9.93 4.82
N LEU A 93 -28.99 -9.81 6.03
CA LEU A 93 -28.38 -9.03 7.11
C LEU A 93 -26.98 -9.58 7.48
N LEU A 94 -26.81 -10.90 7.52
CA LEU A 94 -25.50 -11.56 7.68
C LEU A 94 -24.53 -11.20 6.55
N HIS A 95 -25.01 -11.11 5.30
CA HIS A 95 -24.19 -10.66 4.17
C HIS A 95 -23.81 -9.18 4.24
N LEU A 96 -24.71 -8.30 4.69
CA LEU A 96 -24.42 -6.88 4.90
C LEU A 96 -23.36 -6.66 5.99
N GLY A 97 -23.26 -7.60 6.93
CA GLY A 97 -22.14 -7.64 7.86
C GLY A 97 -20.77 -7.77 7.17
N GLY A 98 -20.70 -8.29 5.95
CA GLY A 98 -19.48 -8.39 5.16
C GLY A 98 -18.45 -9.39 5.72
N PRO A 99 -17.41 -9.73 4.93
CA PRO A 99 -16.37 -10.67 5.34
C PRO A 99 -15.32 -10.00 6.22
N ASP A 100 -14.63 -10.79 7.04
CA ASP A 100 -13.65 -10.28 8.03
C ASP A 100 -12.41 -9.65 7.38
N THR A 101 -12.15 -9.98 6.11
CA THR A 101 -10.97 -9.55 5.34
C THR A 101 -11.07 -8.15 4.74
N ILE A 102 -12.26 -7.54 4.73
CA ILE A 102 -12.47 -6.19 4.20
C ILE A 102 -13.64 -5.50 4.91
N THR A 103 -13.34 -4.35 5.50
CA THR A 103 -14.34 -3.45 6.09
C THR A 103 -14.50 -2.21 5.23
N ALA A 104 -13.37 -1.69 4.76
CA ALA A 104 -13.25 -0.52 3.91
C ALA A 104 -12.45 -0.82 2.64
N PHE A 105 -12.90 -0.28 1.50
CA PHE A 105 -12.11 -0.32 0.28
C PHE A 105 -11.02 0.76 0.30
N ALA A 106 -11.38 1.97 0.71
CA ALA A 106 -10.51 3.12 0.90
C ALA A 106 -10.70 3.73 2.31
N LEU A 107 -9.76 4.54 2.81
CA LEU A 107 -9.88 5.10 4.15
C LEU A 107 -11.09 6.01 4.31
N GLU A 108 -11.52 6.66 3.23
CA GLU A 108 -12.73 7.49 3.18
C GLU A 108 -13.99 6.68 3.53
N ASP A 109 -14.01 5.38 3.29
CA ASP A 109 -15.13 4.51 3.69
C ASP A 109 -15.24 4.39 5.22
N ASN A 110 -14.12 4.51 5.96
CA ASN A 110 -14.12 4.50 7.43
C ASN A 110 -14.84 5.74 7.99
N GLU A 111 -14.67 6.91 7.35
CA GLU A 111 -15.35 8.15 7.75
C GLU A 111 -16.88 8.07 7.57
N LEU A 112 -17.34 7.19 6.67
CA LEU A 112 -18.76 6.95 6.41
C LEU A 112 -19.41 5.97 7.40
N TRP A 113 -18.78 5.64 8.53
CA TRP A 113 -19.29 4.68 9.51
C TRP A 113 -20.72 5.01 10.01
N LEU A 114 -21.07 6.29 10.13
CA LEU A 114 -22.41 6.72 10.57
C LEU A 114 -23.50 6.33 9.55
N ARG A 115 -23.18 6.36 8.26
CA ARG A 115 -24.07 5.86 7.20
C ARG A 115 -24.28 4.35 7.32
N HIS A 116 -23.22 3.60 7.61
CA HIS A 116 -23.31 2.16 7.84
C HIS A 116 -24.11 1.84 9.12
N PHE A 117 -23.97 2.64 10.18
CA PHE A 117 -24.77 2.52 11.39
C PHE A 117 -26.26 2.77 11.15
N LEU A 118 -26.61 3.85 10.44
CA LEU A 118 -27.99 4.13 10.05
C LEU A 118 -28.57 2.98 9.19
N THR A 119 -27.77 2.48 8.25
CA THR A 119 -28.18 1.35 7.39
C THR A 119 -28.41 0.09 8.20
N LEU A 120 -27.55 -0.21 9.19
CA LEU A 120 -27.74 -1.31 10.12
C LEU A 120 -29.11 -1.20 10.82
N ILE A 121 -29.47 -0.03 11.36
CA ILE A 121 -30.76 0.16 12.04
C ILE A 121 -31.92 -0.15 11.11
N PHE A 122 -31.96 0.44 9.91
CA PHE A 122 -33.05 0.21 8.97
C PHE A 122 -33.14 -1.25 8.48
N GLN A 123 -32.00 -1.91 8.25
CA GLN A 123 -31.97 -3.29 7.78
C GLN A 123 -32.35 -4.29 8.87
N VAL A 124 -31.99 -4.02 10.13
CA VAL A 124 -32.45 -4.78 11.29
C VAL A 124 -33.96 -4.64 11.45
N LEU A 125 -34.49 -3.42 11.39
CA LEU A 125 -35.94 -3.17 11.48
C LEU A 125 -36.71 -3.85 10.34
N ALA A 126 -36.24 -3.73 9.10
CA ALA A 126 -36.86 -4.38 7.94
C ALA A 126 -36.85 -5.91 8.06
N SER A 127 -35.70 -6.50 8.44
CA SER A 127 -35.59 -7.95 8.63
C SER A 127 -36.45 -8.45 9.79
N PHE A 128 -36.51 -7.71 10.88
CA PHE A 128 -37.35 -8.03 12.04
C PHE A 128 -38.84 -7.91 11.72
N TYR A 129 -39.24 -6.88 10.97
CA TYR A 129 -40.61 -6.72 10.48
C TYR A 129 -41.04 -7.92 9.62
N VAL A 130 -40.21 -8.30 8.64
CA VAL A 130 -40.47 -9.46 7.77
C VAL A 130 -40.61 -10.73 8.60
N PHE A 131 -39.82 -10.88 9.65
CA PHE A 131 -39.87 -12.02 10.57
C PHE A 131 -41.15 -12.04 11.41
N LEU A 132 -41.50 -10.92 12.06
CA LEU A 132 -42.70 -10.80 12.91
C LEU A 132 -43.99 -11.11 12.16
N GLU A 133 -44.13 -10.62 10.93
CA GLU A 133 -45.32 -10.88 10.11
C GLU A 133 -45.54 -12.37 9.78
N THR A 134 -44.49 -13.19 9.86
CA THR A 134 -44.61 -14.65 9.61
C THR A 134 -44.94 -15.46 10.86
N LEU A 135 -44.88 -14.84 12.05
CA LEU A 135 -45.31 -15.47 13.30
C LEU A 135 -46.85 -15.41 13.43
N PRO A 136 -47.54 -16.47 13.90
CA PRO A 136 -47.03 -17.71 14.50
C PRO A 136 -46.94 -18.93 13.55
N ASN A 137 -47.29 -18.79 12.27
CA ASN A 137 -47.42 -19.92 11.35
C ASN A 137 -46.08 -20.45 10.81
N ASN A 138 -44.99 -19.69 10.97
CA ASN A 138 -43.68 -20.01 10.40
C ASN A 138 -42.99 -21.17 11.13
N LYS A 139 -42.74 -22.26 10.39
CA LYS A 139 -42.08 -23.47 10.93
C LYS A 139 -40.57 -23.31 11.12
N LEU A 140 -39.96 -22.28 10.52
CA LEU A 140 -38.52 -21.98 10.54
C LEU A 140 -38.17 -20.85 11.51
N TRP A 141 -39.04 -20.54 12.48
CA TRP A 141 -38.82 -19.41 13.38
C TRP A 141 -37.51 -19.50 14.18
N LEU A 142 -37.15 -20.70 14.67
CA LEU A 142 -35.94 -20.90 15.47
C LEU A 142 -34.64 -20.75 14.64
N PRO A 143 -34.47 -21.43 13.48
CA PRO A 143 -33.35 -21.16 12.56
C PRO A 143 -33.25 -19.69 12.14
N THR A 144 -34.39 -19.03 11.94
CA THR A 144 -34.46 -17.62 11.52
C THR A 144 -33.97 -16.68 12.62
N SER A 145 -34.40 -16.88 13.87
CA SER A 145 -33.92 -16.11 15.04
C SER A 145 -32.41 -16.23 15.24
N LEU A 146 -31.86 -17.44 15.06
CA LEU A 146 -30.41 -17.67 15.19
C LEU A 146 -29.61 -16.93 14.11
N ILE A 147 -30.07 -16.97 12.85
CA ILE A 147 -29.43 -16.23 11.76
C ILE A 147 -29.58 -14.72 11.93
N PHE A 148 -30.73 -14.26 12.43
CA PHE A 148 -30.94 -12.85 12.76
C PHE A 148 -29.95 -12.37 13.81
N LEU A 149 -29.76 -13.12 14.90
CA LEU A 149 -28.75 -12.82 15.92
C LEU A 149 -27.34 -12.76 15.31
N ALA A 150 -26.95 -13.77 14.53
CA ALA A 150 -25.64 -13.80 13.87
C ALA A 150 -25.44 -12.62 12.90
N GLY A 151 -26.49 -12.23 12.17
CA GLY A 151 -26.47 -11.10 11.24
C GLY A 151 -26.28 -9.76 11.94
N VAL A 152 -27.03 -9.52 13.03
CA VAL A 152 -26.90 -8.31 13.86
C VAL A 152 -25.47 -8.20 14.41
N VAL A 153 -24.92 -9.29 14.95
CA VAL A 153 -23.56 -9.33 15.50
C VAL A 153 -22.53 -8.96 14.43
N LYS A 154 -22.54 -9.64 13.28
CA LYS A 154 -21.55 -9.40 12.22
C LYS A 154 -21.59 -7.99 11.64
N TYR A 155 -22.78 -7.42 11.51
CA TYR A 155 -22.93 -6.06 11.00
C TYR A 155 -22.53 -5.03 12.06
N SER A 156 -22.85 -5.27 13.33
CA SER A 156 -22.34 -4.43 14.43
C SER A 156 -20.81 -4.43 14.50
N GLU A 157 -20.16 -5.59 14.29
CA GLU A 157 -18.69 -5.70 14.20
C GLU A 157 -18.12 -4.87 13.05
N ARG A 158 -18.75 -4.91 11.86
CA ARG A 158 -18.36 -4.07 10.71
C ARG A 158 -18.46 -2.59 11.07
N THR A 159 -19.58 -2.14 11.63
CA THR A 159 -19.77 -0.74 12.00
C THR A 159 -18.76 -0.29 13.05
N ARG A 160 -18.49 -1.11 14.08
CA ARG A 160 -17.47 -0.81 15.11
C ARG A 160 -16.07 -0.73 14.51
N SER A 161 -15.74 -1.60 13.56
CA SER A 161 -14.43 -1.57 12.88
C SER A 161 -14.23 -0.31 12.06
N LEU A 162 -15.25 0.14 11.33
CA LEU A 162 -15.22 1.41 10.58
C LEU A 162 -15.06 2.61 11.52
N TYR A 163 -15.83 2.62 12.63
CA TYR A 163 -15.73 3.67 13.65
C TYR A 163 -14.32 3.77 14.26
N LEU A 164 -13.75 2.66 14.72
CA LEU A 164 -12.40 2.65 15.31
C LEU A 164 -11.29 2.97 14.32
N ALA A 165 -11.50 2.69 13.03
CA ALA A 165 -10.56 2.99 11.96
C ALA A 165 -10.76 4.39 11.34
N SER A 166 -11.81 5.13 11.74
CA SER A 166 -12.00 6.53 11.34
C SER A 166 -10.92 7.40 11.97
N TRP A 167 -10.47 8.42 11.26
CA TRP A 167 -9.28 9.20 11.60
C TRP A 167 -9.39 9.85 12.99
N GLY A 168 -10.51 10.50 13.27
CA GLY A 168 -10.76 11.18 14.54
C GLY A 168 -10.71 10.21 15.72
N THR A 169 -11.48 9.12 15.64
CA THR A 169 -11.52 8.10 16.70
C THR A 169 -10.19 7.35 16.82
N PHE A 170 -9.55 6.99 15.70
CA PHE A 170 -8.24 6.34 15.71
C PHE A 170 -7.22 7.22 16.43
N ARG A 171 -7.19 8.53 16.14
CA ARG A 171 -6.34 9.50 16.83
C ARG A 171 -6.64 9.58 18.32
N GLU A 172 -7.91 9.67 18.71
CA GLU A 172 -8.33 9.71 20.12
C GLU A 172 -7.89 8.45 20.89
N THR A 173 -7.96 7.26 20.28
CA THR A 173 -7.50 6.02 20.92
C THR A 173 -5.97 5.95 21.10
N MET A 174 -5.21 6.86 20.48
CA MET A 174 -3.77 6.99 20.66
C MET A 174 -3.37 8.07 21.65
N LEU A 175 -4.27 8.99 22.00
CA LEU A 175 -4.00 10.01 23.00
C LEU A 175 -3.93 9.32 24.38
N THR A 176 -2.83 9.54 25.09
CA THR A 176 -2.74 9.19 26.51
C THR A 176 -3.68 10.07 27.31
N GLU A 177 -3.99 9.66 28.54
CA GLU A 177 -4.75 10.53 29.46
C GLU A 177 -4.07 11.92 29.53
N PRO A 178 -4.86 13.01 29.57
CA PRO A 178 -4.30 14.35 29.63
C PRO A 178 -3.43 14.51 30.88
N ASP A 179 -2.12 14.57 30.71
CA ASP A 179 -1.19 14.90 31.77
C ASP A 179 -0.87 16.39 31.71
N ALA A 180 -1.36 17.15 32.70
CA ALA A 180 -1.05 18.57 32.84
C ALA A 180 0.40 18.81 33.31
N GLY A 181 1.15 17.73 33.58
CA GLY A 181 2.46 17.76 34.20
C GLY A 181 2.37 18.08 35.70
N PRO A 182 3.52 18.30 36.35
CA PRO A 182 3.53 18.73 37.75
C PRO A 182 2.83 20.10 37.88
N GLU A 183 2.04 20.27 38.95
CA GLU A 183 1.31 21.51 39.23
C GLU A 183 2.28 22.71 39.31
N TYR A 184 2.34 23.49 38.23
CA TYR A 184 3.29 24.59 38.07
C TYR A 184 3.22 25.59 39.22
N ALA A 185 2.00 25.94 39.65
CA ALA A 185 1.77 26.87 40.75
C ALA A 185 2.46 26.40 42.03
N LYS A 186 2.26 25.14 42.41
CA LYS A 186 2.87 24.51 43.59
C LYS A 186 4.39 24.40 43.47
N LEU A 187 4.90 24.08 42.28
CA LEU A 187 6.34 24.02 42.02
C LEU A 187 6.98 25.41 42.19
N MET A 188 6.36 26.45 41.64
CA MET A 188 6.83 27.83 41.75
C MET A 188 6.70 28.42 43.15
N GLU A 189 5.65 28.08 43.90
CA GLU A 189 5.53 28.39 45.33
C GLU A 189 6.67 27.75 46.13
N SER A 190 7.01 26.49 45.86
CA SER A 190 8.11 25.82 46.54
C SER A 190 9.48 26.42 46.15
N TYR A 191 9.63 26.87 44.90
CA TYR A 191 10.84 27.55 44.45
C TYR A 191 11.00 28.92 45.12
N SER A 192 9.93 29.73 45.16
CA SER A 192 9.95 31.05 45.78
C SER A 192 10.22 30.97 47.28
N SER A 193 9.60 30.03 47.98
CA SER A 193 9.86 29.72 49.38
C SER A 193 11.34 29.39 49.64
N LYS A 194 11.93 28.48 48.85
CA LYS A 194 13.34 28.08 48.99
C LYS A 194 14.32 29.21 48.65
N LYS A 195 13.96 30.07 47.68
CA LYS A 195 14.74 31.26 47.34
C LYS A 195 14.74 32.30 48.47
N VAL A 196 13.58 32.54 49.11
CA VAL A 196 13.47 33.40 50.30
C VAL A 196 14.30 32.85 51.46
N ALA A 197 14.33 31.53 51.63
CA ALA A 197 15.16 30.85 52.63
C ALA A 197 16.67 30.81 52.28
N ARG A 198 17.10 31.43 51.17
CA ARG A 198 18.50 31.44 50.67
C ARG A 198 19.11 30.03 50.47
N LEU A 199 18.29 29.05 50.10
CA LEU A 199 18.77 27.70 49.79
C LEU A 199 19.31 27.63 48.35
N PRO A 200 20.46 26.98 48.09
CA PRO A 200 20.96 26.75 46.74
C PRO A 200 20.01 25.80 46.00
N THR A 201 19.14 26.35 45.18
CA THR A 201 18.07 25.61 44.48
C THR A 201 18.32 25.62 42.98
N THR A 202 18.45 24.44 42.40
CA THR A 202 18.64 24.23 40.96
C THR A 202 17.44 23.46 40.42
N MET A 203 16.85 23.93 39.31
CA MET A 203 15.88 23.14 38.56
C MET A 203 16.63 22.11 37.72
N SER A 204 16.37 20.83 37.97
CA SER A 204 16.86 19.72 37.16
C SER A 204 15.70 19.05 36.44
N GLN A 205 15.94 18.52 35.24
CA GLN A 205 14.95 17.71 34.52
C GLN A 205 15.10 16.25 34.98
N THR A 206 13.99 15.60 35.32
CA THR A 206 13.97 14.17 35.62
C THR A 206 13.42 13.37 34.45
N VAL A 207 13.93 12.16 34.27
CA VAL A 207 13.34 11.15 33.38
C VAL A 207 12.26 10.40 34.17
N ASP A 208 11.04 10.29 33.66
CA ASP A 208 9.91 9.68 34.37
C ASP A 208 10.15 8.22 34.77
N ALA A 209 9.49 7.79 35.85
CA ALA A 209 9.63 6.43 36.40
C ALA A 209 9.03 5.36 35.46
N ASP A 210 7.88 5.63 34.84
CA ASP A 210 7.22 4.72 33.89
C ASP A 210 8.07 4.48 32.63
N ILE A 211 8.80 5.52 32.21
CA ILE A 211 9.80 5.46 31.14
C ILE A 211 10.94 4.48 31.49
N ARG A 212 11.36 4.45 32.76
CA ARG A 212 12.44 3.56 33.21
C ARG A 212 12.00 2.10 33.19
N GLU A 213 10.74 1.83 33.53
CA GLU A 213 10.16 0.48 33.55
C GLU A 213 9.97 -0.09 32.14
N SER A 214 9.42 0.70 31.20
CA SER A 214 9.29 0.35 29.78
C SER A 214 10.65 -0.01 29.14
N LYS A 215 11.67 0.85 29.34
CA LYS A 215 13.04 0.60 28.89
C LYS A 215 13.62 -0.68 29.50
N SER A 216 13.42 -0.91 30.79
CA SER A 216 13.95 -2.09 31.47
C SER A 216 13.35 -3.40 30.92
N ALA A 217 12.05 -3.39 30.56
CA ALA A 217 11.39 -4.54 29.95
C ALA A 217 11.95 -4.83 28.54
N PHE A 218 12.17 -3.81 27.72
CA PHE A 218 12.79 -3.97 26.40
C PHE A 218 14.26 -4.44 26.47
N TYR A 219 15.10 -3.81 27.29
CA TYR A 219 16.50 -4.24 27.41
C TYR A 219 16.64 -5.64 28.03
N SER A 220 15.71 -6.06 28.90
CA SER A 220 15.65 -7.44 29.40
C SER A 220 15.31 -8.46 28.31
N PHE A 221 14.62 -8.02 27.26
CA PHE A 221 14.30 -8.81 26.07
C PHE A 221 15.51 -8.88 25.12
N GLN A 222 16.18 -7.75 24.83
CA GLN A 222 17.36 -7.69 23.97
C GLN A 222 18.57 -8.47 24.53
N ARG A 223 18.75 -8.51 25.86
CA ARG A 223 19.91 -9.18 26.52
C ARG A 223 19.96 -10.70 26.31
N ARG A 224 18.89 -11.34 25.78
CA ARG A 224 18.86 -12.79 25.54
C ARG A 224 19.45 -13.22 24.19
N GLU A 225 19.76 -12.29 23.28
CA GLU A 225 20.21 -12.59 21.92
C GLU A 225 21.68 -12.17 21.70
N LYS A 226 22.43 -12.97 20.93
CA LYS A 226 23.70 -12.52 20.34
C LYS A 226 23.34 -11.59 19.18
N GLU A 227 23.77 -10.34 19.25
CA GLU A 227 23.34 -9.20 18.42
C GLU A 227 23.56 -9.34 16.89
N GLN A 228 24.00 -10.49 16.38
CA GLN A 228 24.32 -10.75 14.96
C GLN A 228 23.61 -11.97 14.34
N ASP A 229 22.89 -12.78 15.12
CA ASP A 229 22.21 -13.95 14.57
C ASP A 229 20.93 -13.54 13.79
N PRO A 230 20.60 -14.23 12.68
CA PRO A 230 19.41 -13.94 11.88
C PRO A 230 18.14 -14.19 12.71
N LEU A 231 17.18 -13.28 12.61
CA LEU A 231 15.94 -13.37 13.41
C LEU A 231 15.16 -14.65 13.10
N ASN A 232 14.64 -15.26 14.16
CA ASN A 232 13.65 -16.32 14.06
C ASN A 232 12.29 -15.74 13.61
N ASP A 233 11.46 -16.56 12.96
CA ASP A 233 10.18 -16.09 12.39
C ASP A 233 9.21 -15.57 13.47
N PHE A 234 9.30 -16.09 14.71
CA PHE A 234 8.55 -15.57 15.86
C PHE A 234 9.04 -14.20 16.33
N GLU A 235 10.36 -14.01 16.37
CA GLU A 235 10.98 -12.73 16.76
C GLU A 235 10.61 -11.64 15.75
N VAL A 236 10.65 -11.95 14.45
CA VAL A 236 10.19 -11.02 13.40
C VAL A 236 8.76 -10.54 13.67
N VAL A 237 7.84 -11.45 14.00
CA VAL A 237 6.45 -11.09 14.28
C VAL A 237 6.33 -10.26 15.57
N ARG A 238 7.12 -10.61 16.58
CA ARG A 238 7.12 -9.93 17.88
C ARG A 238 7.68 -8.52 17.78
N TYR A 239 8.83 -8.33 17.15
CA TYR A 239 9.41 -7.01 16.88
C TYR A 239 8.46 -6.19 16.01
N GLY A 240 7.89 -6.78 14.95
CA GLY A 240 6.91 -6.09 14.10
C GLY A 240 5.67 -5.62 14.86
N TYR A 241 5.14 -6.43 15.79
CA TYR A 241 4.00 -6.03 16.64
C TYR A 241 4.39 -4.94 17.65
N HIS A 242 5.57 -5.05 18.24
CA HIS A 242 6.10 -4.07 19.18
C HIS A 242 6.29 -2.71 18.53
N PHE A 243 6.97 -2.66 17.38
CA PHE A 243 7.15 -1.43 16.62
C PHE A 243 5.84 -0.89 16.07
N PHE A 244 4.92 -1.74 15.62
CA PHE A 244 3.56 -1.31 15.28
C PHE A 244 2.88 -0.56 16.44
N LYS A 245 3.05 -1.00 17.70
CA LYS A 245 2.45 -0.30 18.85
C LYS A 245 3.04 1.09 19.07
N ILE A 246 4.32 1.29 18.76
CA ILE A 246 5.03 2.56 18.87
C ILE A 246 4.66 3.48 17.70
N PHE A 247 4.75 2.98 16.46
CA PHE A 247 4.64 3.76 15.24
C PHE A 247 3.23 3.84 14.65
N LYS A 248 2.22 3.14 15.19
CA LYS A 248 0.82 3.40 14.83
C LYS A 248 0.39 4.84 15.10
N GLY A 249 1.06 5.52 16.04
CA GLY A 249 0.88 6.95 16.30
C GLY A 249 1.42 7.85 15.17
N LEU A 250 2.42 7.39 14.40
CA LEU A 250 2.94 8.08 13.21
C LEU A 250 1.84 8.34 12.19
N ILE A 251 0.89 7.41 12.07
CA ILE A 251 -0.26 7.54 11.17
C ILE A 251 -1.08 8.78 11.52
N VAL A 252 -1.16 9.19 12.78
CA VAL A 252 -2.01 10.31 13.23
C VAL A 252 -1.21 11.51 13.74
N ASP A 253 0.07 11.60 13.37
CA ASP A 253 0.99 12.65 13.81
C ASP A 253 1.19 12.73 15.35
N LEU A 254 1.08 11.59 16.05
CA LEU A 254 1.21 11.49 17.50
C LEU A 254 2.33 10.50 17.86
N ILE A 255 3.57 10.96 18.08
CA ILE A 255 4.65 10.08 18.56
C ILE A 255 5.37 10.67 19.77
N SER A 256 5.59 9.81 20.77
CA SER A 256 6.44 10.05 21.92
C SER A 256 7.92 9.96 21.56
N HIS A 257 8.70 10.99 21.94
CA HIS A 257 10.14 11.10 21.61
C HIS A 257 10.99 9.95 22.21
N ASN A 258 10.54 9.34 23.31
CA ASN A 258 11.35 8.45 24.11
C ASN A 258 11.30 6.98 23.65
N ASP A 259 10.24 6.57 22.94
CA ASP A 259 10.08 5.22 22.37
C ASP A 259 10.88 5.04 21.05
N ARG A 260 11.39 6.14 20.48
CA ARG A 260 12.11 6.18 19.22
C ARG A 260 13.53 5.61 19.30
N ASN A 261 14.29 5.98 20.35
CA ASN A 261 15.71 5.59 20.46
C ASN A 261 15.88 4.06 20.44
N GLU A 262 14.90 3.35 20.98
CA GLU A 262 14.84 1.90 20.98
C GLU A 262 14.83 1.30 19.57
N SER A 263 13.97 1.84 18.70
CA SER A 263 13.89 1.42 17.30
C SER A 263 15.16 1.74 16.52
N ILE A 264 15.75 2.92 16.75
CA ILE A 264 17.00 3.35 16.11
C ILE A 264 18.11 2.36 16.43
N ASP A 265 18.28 2.00 17.71
CA ASP A 265 19.32 1.08 18.14
C ASP A 265 19.11 -0.33 17.58
N PHE A 266 17.86 -0.79 17.47
CA PHE A 266 17.52 -2.08 16.88
C PHE A 266 17.85 -2.14 15.38
N PHE A 267 17.36 -1.17 14.59
CA PHE A 267 17.53 -1.19 13.13
C PHE A 267 18.96 -0.89 12.69
N ARG A 268 19.73 -0.08 13.44
CA ARG A 268 21.15 0.19 13.14
C ARG A 268 22.05 -1.04 13.23
N LYS A 269 21.72 -1.98 14.11
CA LYS A 269 22.49 -3.22 14.32
C LYS A 269 22.04 -4.37 13.43
N ARG A 270 20.94 -4.22 12.69
CA ARG A 270 20.28 -5.30 11.95
C ARG A 270 20.69 -5.31 10.47
N ASN A 271 20.63 -6.49 9.85
CA ASN A 271 20.81 -6.63 8.40
C ASN A 271 19.56 -6.13 7.63
N ALA A 272 19.74 -5.82 6.35
CA ALA A 272 18.67 -5.28 5.52
C ALA A 272 17.48 -6.27 5.37
N ASP A 273 17.74 -7.57 5.21
CA ASP A 273 16.68 -8.58 5.00
C ASP A 273 15.76 -8.73 6.22
N ASP A 274 16.31 -8.80 7.42
CA ASP A 274 15.55 -8.90 8.66
C ASP A 274 14.82 -7.59 8.97
N ALA A 275 15.45 -6.44 8.70
CA ALA A 275 14.77 -5.15 8.78
C ALA A 275 13.52 -5.12 7.88
N LEU A 276 13.65 -5.56 6.63
CA LEU A 276 12.51 -5.64 5.69
C LEU A 276 11.40 -6.55 6.22
N LYS A 277 11.74 -7.73 6.75
CA LYS A 277 10.74 -8.66 7.29
C LYS A 277 9.96 -8.06 8.47
N VAL A 278 10.64 -7.32 9.35
CA VAL A 278 10.01 -6.62 10.48
C VAL A 278 9.07 -5.53 9.97
N LEU A 279 9.51 -4.70 9.01
CA LEU A 279 8.68 -3.65 8.39
C LEU A 279 7.45 -4.22 7.68
N GLU A 280 7.57 -5.36 7.01
CA GLU A 280 6.42 -6.01 6.36
C GLU A 280 5.37 -6.52 7.35
N VAL A 281 5.81 -7.00 8.53
CA VAL A 281 4.89 -7.36 9.61
C VAL A 281 4.22 -6.12 10.18
N GLU A 282 4.98 -5.05 10.40
CA GLU A 282 4.46 -3.79 10.91
C GLU A 282 3.39 -3.20 9.97
N LEU A 283 3.67 -3.13 8.67
CA LEU A 283 2.70 -2.72 7.65
C LEU A 283 1.48 -3.65 7.59
N ASN A 284 1.68 -4.96 7.83
CA ASN A 284 0.56 -5.90 7.90
C ASN A 284 -0.40 -5.57 9.05
N PHE A 285 0.13 -5.21 10.23
CA PHE A 285 -0.69 -4.77 11.36
C PHE A 285 -1.42 -3.46 11.05
N ILE A 286 -0.74 -2.49 10.46
CA ILE A 286 -1.37 -1.22 10.02
C ILE A 286 -2.53 -1.50 9.06
N TYR A 287 -2.32 -2.35 8.05
CA TYR A 287 -3.38 -2.76 7.11
C TYR A 287 -4.57 -3.39 7.84
N GLU A 288 -4.32 -4.30 8.78
CA GLU A 288 -5.37 -5.04 9.46
C GLU A 288 -6.21 -4.14 10.38
N VAL A 289 -5.62 -3.11 10.98
CA VAL A 289 -6.36 -2.12 11.76
C VAL A 289 -7.22 -1.22 10.89
N LEU A 290 -6.70 -0.75 9.75
CA LEU A 290 -7.38 0.26 8.94
C LEU A 290 -8.42 -0.29 7.94
N TYR A 291 -8.26 -1.54 7.49
CA TYR A 291 -9.05 -2.08 6.37
C TYR A 291 -9.80 -3.38 6.67
N THR A 292 -9.69 -3.93 7.88
CA THR A 292 -10.26 -5.25 8.21
C THR A 292 -10.94 -5.28 9.58
N LYS A 293 -11.68 -6.35 9.87
CA LYS A 293 -12.29 -6.55 11.20
C LYS A 293 -11.31 -7.08 12.25
N PHE A 294 -10.09 -7.45 11.87
CA PHE A 294 -9.16 -8.18 12.74
C PHE A 294 -8.89 -7.46 14.06
N PHE A 295 -8.81 -6.13 14.05
CA PHE A 295 -8.59 -5.33 15.25
C PHE A 295 -9.73 -5.46 16.28
N VAL A 296 -10.98 -5.49 15.82
CA VAL A 296 -12.16 -5.67 16.68
C VAL A 296 -12.29 -7.11 17.17
N ILE A 297 -11.92 -8.08 16.34
CA ILE A 297 -12.07 -9.50 16.66
C ILE A 297 -11.06 -9.96 17.73
N HIS A 298 -9.86 -9.39 17.78
CA HIS A 298 -8.82 -9.75 18.76
C HIS A 298 -9.06 -9.22 20.18
N ASP A 299 -10.22 -8.60 20.43
CA ASP A 299 -10.70 -8.21 21.75
C ASP A 299 -11.48 -9.37 22.42
N LEU A 300 -11.53 -9.43 23.76
CA LEU A 300 -12.22 -10.50 24.49
C LEU A 300 -13.70 -10.59 24.10
N ILE A 301 -14.35 -9.43 23.99
CA ILE A 301 -15.75 -9.31 23.56
C ILE A 301 -15.89 -9.79 22.10
N GLY A 302 -14.92 -9.48 21.24
CA GLY A 302 -14.87 -9.92 19.85
C GLY A 302 -14.86 -11.45 19.73
N TYR A 303 -14.00 -12.14 20.49
CA TYR A 303 -13.97 -13.61 20.51
C TYR A 303 -15.29 -14.24 20.98
N LEU A 304 -15.94 -13.65 22.00
CA LEU A 304 -17.23 -14.12 22.48
C LEU A 304 -18.33 -13.95 21.42
N LEU A 305 -18.45 -12.77 20.83
CA LEU A 305 -19.41 -12.49 19.76
C LEU A 305 -19.19 -13.37 18.51
N ARG A 306 -17.93 -13.65 18.15
CA ARG A 306 -17.57 -14.58 17.08
C ARG A 306 -18.02 -16.01 17.37
N SER A 307 -17.84 -16.45 18.61
CA SER A 307 -18.25 -17.80 19.04
C SER A 307 -19.77 -17.94 18.99
N VAL A 308 -20.51 -16.94 19.50
CA VAL A 308 -21.97 -16.90 19.48
C VAL A 308 -22.52 -16.92 18.04
N SER A 309 -21.97 -16.10 17.16
CA SER A 309 -22.40 -16.05 15.74
C SER A 309 -22.10 -17.35 15.00
N SER A 310 -20.90 -17.92 15.17
CA SER A 310 -20.51 -19.20 14.55
C SER A 310 -21.41 -20.36 15.01
N LEU A 311 -21.66 -20.44 16.32
CA LEU A 311 -22.53 -21.47 16.91
C LEU A 311 -23.98 -21.31 16.45
N SER A 312 -24.45 -20.07 16.28
CA SER A 312 -25.81 -19.78 15.81
C SER A 312 -26.01 -20.25 14.36
N ILE A 313 -25.02 -20.05 13.47
CA ILE A 313 -25.08 -20.56 12.09
C ILE A 313 -25.05 -22.09 12.07
N LEU A 314 -24.18 -22.72 12.86
CA LEU A 314 -24.08 -24.17 12.97
C LEU A 314 -25.38 -24.80 13.50
N ALA A 315 -25.94 -24.21 14.57
CA ALA A 315 -27.21 -24.64 15.14
C ALA A 315 -28.36 -24.45 14.15
N SER A 316 -28.39 -23.33 13.42
CA SER A 316 -29.40 -23.07 12.38
C SER A 316 -29.36 -24.13 11.27
N LEU A 317 -28.16 -24.52 10.81
CA LEU A 317 -27.99 -25.62 9.85
C LEU A 317 -28.47 -26.96 10.41
N GLY A 318 -28.11 -27.28 11.66
CA GLY A 318 -28.56 -28.50 12.33
C GLY A 318 -30.08 -28.56 12.45
N ILE A 319 -30.71 -27.49 12.94
CA ILE A 319 -32.16 -27.42 13.07
C ILE A 319 -32.83 -27.50 11.69
N PHE A 320 -32.35 -26.74 10.69
CA PHE A 320 -32.87 -26.81 9.33
C PHE A 320 -32.74 -28.23 8.73
N PHE A 321 -31.70 -29.00 9.11
CA PHE A 321 -31.55 -30.39 8.71
C PHE A 321 -32.64 -31.30 9.30
N PHE A 322 -32.94 -31.18 10.59
CA PHE A 322 -33.89 -32.03 11.32
C PHE A 322 -35.36 -31.60 11.25
N VAL A 323 -35.69 -30.42 10.69
CA VAL A 323 -37.10 -30.03 10.50
C VAL A 323 -37.79 -30.97 9.51
N ASP A 324 -38.71 -31.79 10.01
CA ASP A 324 -39.47 -32.80 9.25
C ASP A 324 -40.51 -32.19 8.28
N CYS A 325 -40.86 -30.91 8.46
CA CYS A 325 -41.94 -30.23 7.72
C CYS A 325 -41.55 -29.69 6.33
N LYS A 326 -40.47 -30.17 5.71
CA LYS A 326 -40.00 -29.70 4.39
C LYS A 326 -40.95 -30.03 3.23
N GLN A 327 -41.99 -30.84 3.47
CA GLN A 327 -42.88 -31.36 2.43
C GLN A 327 -43.75 -30.29 1.72
N GLY A 328 -43.86 -29.08 2.28
CA GLY A 328 -44.59 -27.95 1.67
C GLY A 328 -43.73 -26.87 0.99
N LEU A 329 -42.39 -27.01 1.01
CA LEU A 329 -41.47 -26.00 0.46
C LEU A 329 -40.93 -26.45 -0.91
N ASP A 330 -40.68 -25.48 -1.80
CA ASP A 330 -40.10 -25.79 -3.11
C ASP A 330 -38.71 -26.42 -2.98
N LYS A 331 -38.50 -27.55 -3.66
CA LYS A 331 -37.24 -28.32 -3.59
C LYS A 331 -36.02 -27.49 -3.99
N PHE A 332 -36.21 -26.54 -4.90
CA PHE A 332 -35.14 -25.62 -5.31
C PHE A 332 -34.80 -24.63 -4.19
N ASP A 333 -35.80 -24.04 -3.53
CA ASP A 333 -35.57 -23.09 -2.43
C ASP A 333 -34.90 -23.76 -1.23
N ILE A 334 -35.22 -25.03 -0.95
CA ILE A 334 -34.51 -25.84 0.04
C ILE A 334 -33.02 -25.95 -0.32
N ARG A 335 -32.70 -26.24 -1.60
CA ARG A 335 -31.31 -26.33 -2.09
C ARG A 335 -30.58 -25.00 -1.98
N VAL A 336 -31.25 -23.88 -2.29
CA VAL A 336 -30.70 -22.53 -2.11
C VAL A 336 -30.34 -22.29 -0.65
N THR A 337 -31.25 -22.57 0.29
CA THR A 337 -31.01 -22.40 1.73
C THR A 337 -29.86 -23.26 2.26
N TYR A 338 -29.74 -24.52 1.81
CA TYR A 338 -28.56 -25.33 2.14
C TYR A 338 -27.27 -24.74 1.59
N THR A 339 -27.29 -24.23 0.35
CA THR A 339 -26.11 -23.59 -0.27
C THR A 339 -25.68 -22.36 0.52
N LEU A 340 -26.65 -21.54 0.98
CA LEU A 340 -26.42 -20.37 1.82
C LEU A 340 -25.78 -20.76 3.16
N LEU A 341 -26.39 -21.69 3.90
CA LEU A 341 -25.90 -22.12 5.22
C LEU A 341 -24.52 -22.80 5.15
N LEU A 342 -24.30 -23.70 4.18
CA LEU A 342 -23.00 -24.35 3.99
C LEU A 342 -21.93 -23.35 3.54
N GLY A 343 -22.30 -22.40 2.67
CA GLY A 343 -21.41 -21.32 2.23
C GLY A 343 -20.99 -20.44 3.40
N ALA A 344 -21.95 -19.99 4.23
CA ALA A 344 -21.67 -19.23 5.44
C ALA A 344 -20.77 -20.03 6.40
N LEU A 345 -21.12 -21.27 6.73
CA LEU A 345 -20.32 -22.12 7.64
C LEU A 345 -18.90 -22.36 7.11
N SER A 346 -18.72 -22.52 5.80
CA SER A 346 -17.40 -22.66 5.17
C SER A 346 -16.57 -21.38 5.33
N LEU A 347 -17.17 -20.21 5.09
CA LEU A 347 -16.49 -18.92 5.30
C LEU A 347 -16.11 -18.71 6.78
N GLU A 348 -16.99 -19.10 7.71
CA GLU A 348 -16.74 -19.07 9.15
C GLU A 348 -15.56 -19.97 9.55
N ALA A 349 -15.53 -21.21 9.06
CA ALA A 349 -14.44 -22.14 9.34
C ALA A 349 -13.09 -21.61 8.82
N ILE A 350 -13.05 -21.03 7.62
CA ILE A 350 -11.83 -20.44 7.08
C ILE A 350 -11.44 -19.17 7.83
N ALA A 351 -12.42 -18.36 8.27
CA ALA A 351 -12.15 -17.17 9.08
C ALA A 351 -11.54 -17.53 10.44
N LEU A 352 -12.08 -18.55 11.12
CA LEU A 352 -11.51 -19.09 12.37
C LEU A 352 -10.09 -19.63 12.15
N PHE A 353 -9.85 -20.34 11.05
CA PHE A 353 -8.51 -20.78 10.69
C PHE A 353 -7.53 -19.60 10.52
N LYS A 354 -7.93 -18.54 9.78
CA LYS A 354 -7.13 -17.32 9.60
C LYS A 354 -6.91 -16.57 10.92
N LEU A 355 -7.90 -16.58 11.81
CA LEU A 355 -7.83 -15.95 13.13
C LEU A 355 -6.78 -16.64 14.01
N ILE A 356 -6.85 -17.98 14.11
CA ILE A 356 -5.91 -18.80 14.89
C ILE A 356 -4.48 -18.63 14.36
N PHE A 357 -4.30 -18.68 13.04
CA PHE A 357 -2.99 -18.57 12.38
C PHE A 357 -2.66 -17.14 11.94
N SER A 358 -3.07 -16.14 12.73
CA SER A 358 -2.79 -14.73 12.46
C SER A 358 -1.45 -14.29 13.07
N ASP A 359 -0.89 -13.20 12.52
CA ASP A 359 0.31 -12.57 13.08
C ASP A 359 0.01 -11.99 14.48
N TRP A 360 -1.24 -11.57 14.77
CA TRP A 360 -1.69 -11.16 16.11
C TRP A 360 -1.60 -12.29 17.13
N THR A 361 -2.21 -13.44 16.86
CA THR A 361 -2.19 -14.60 17.77
C THR A 361 -0.76 -15.06 18.03
N THR A 362 0.10 -15.00 17.00
CA THR A 362 1.52 -15.31 17.11
C THR A 362 2.24 -14.39 18.11
N ALA A 363 2.00 -13.07 18.05
CA ALA A 363 2.58 -12.10 18.97
C ALA A 363 2.15 -12.33 20.45
N PHE A 364 0.92 -12.80 20.68
CA PHE A 364 0.42 -13.10 22.03
C PHE A 364 0.91 -14.43 22.60
N ILE A 365 1.04 -15.49 21.78
CA ILE A 365 1.47 -16.83 22.23
C ILE A 365 2.90 -16.80 22.79
N ASP A 366 3.83 -16.12 22.11
CA ASP A 366 5.25 -16.11 22.50
C ASP A 366 5.48 -15.44 23.86
N LYS A 367 4.68 -14.41 24.21
CA LYS A 367 4.75 -13.73 25.53
C LYS A 367 4.54 -14.69 26.70
N LYS A 368 3.78 -15.78 26.49
CA LYS A 368 3.47 -16.80 27.50
C LYS A 368 4.40 -18.02 27.44
N SER A 369 5.17 -18.17 26.35
CA SER A 369 5.96 -19.36 26.00
C SER A 369 7.37 -19.41 26.63
N ASN A 370 7.60 -18.75 27.76
CA ASN A 370 8.85 -18.94 28.51
C ASN A 370 8.90 -20.31 29.23
N THR A 371 7.83 -21.12 29.12
CA THR A 371 7.71 -22.44 29.75
C THR A 371 7.13 -23.45 28.74
N ASN A 372 7.98 -24.37 28.28
CA ASN A 372 7.71 -25.58 27.49
C ASN A 372 7.33 -25.45 25.99
N GLN A 373 8.13 -26.16 25.18
CA GLN A 373 8.04 -26.37 23.75
C GLN A 373 6.80 -27.22 23.40
N SER A 374 5.61 -26.61 23.44
CA SER A 374 4.35 -27.31 23.16
C SER A 374 4.18 -27.64 21.67
N VAL A 375 3.38 -28.67 21.36
CA VAL A 375 3.00 -29.05 19.97
C VAL A 375 2.50 -27.83 19.18
N LEU A 376 1.76 -26.92 19.83
CA LEU A 376 1.26 -25.68 19.24
C LEU A 376 2.40 -24.81 18.68
N THR A 377 3.47 -24.61 19.44
CA THR A 377 4.63 -23.81 18.98
C THR A 377 5.29 -24.42 17.74
N THR A 378 5.29 -25.76 17.61
CA THR A 378 5.83 -26.46 16.44
C THR A 378 4.96 -26.26 15.21
N ILE A 379 3.63 -26.29 15.37
CA ILE A 379 2.68 -26.03 14.28
C ILE A 379 2.82 -24.58 13.79
N PHE A 380 2.84 -23.61 14.71
CA PHE A 380 3.05 -22.21 14.37
C PHE A 380 4.40 -21.97 13.69
N ARG A 381 5.48 -22.61 14.16
CA ARG A 381 6.80 -22.52 13.51
C ARG A 381 6.75 -23.01 12.07
N LYS A 382 6.11 -24.16 11.80
CA LYS A 382 5.94 -24.67 10.43
C LYS A 382 5.11 -23.70 9.57
N TYR A 383 4.03 -23.15 10.12
CA TYR A 383 3.18 -22.19 9.43
C TYR A 383 3.91 -20.88 9.08
N LEU A 384 4.63 -20.29 10.04
CA LEU A 384 5.42 -19.09 9.82
C LEU A 384 6.52 -19.32 8.78
N LYS A 385 7.19 -20.49 8.82
CA LYS A 385 8.19 -20.87 7.82
C LYS A 385 7.62 -20.97 6.40
N ILE A 386 6.35 -21.33 6.25
CA ILE A 386 5.65 -21.36 4.95
C ILE A 386 5.36 -19.94 4.45
N ARG A 387 5.00 -19.02 5.36
CA ARG A 387 4.76 -17.60 5.05
C ARG A 387 6.02 -16.75 4.97
N ARG A 388 7.18 -17.30 5.37
CA ARG A 388 8.47 -16.63 5.31
C ARG A 388 8.79 -16.25 3.86
N SER A 389 9.09 -14.97 3.69
CA SER A 389 9.57 -14.46 2.40
C SER A 389 10.92 -15.10 2.06
N ARG A 390 11.05 -15.56 0.82
CA ARG A 390 12.23 -16.26 0.33
C ARG A 390 12.77 -15.60 -0.93
N TRP A 391 14.09 -15.49 -0.96
CA TRP A 391 14.86 -15.03 -2.11
C TRP A 391 15.15 -16.22 -3.02
N TYR A 392 14.96 -16.02 -4.33
CA TYR A 392 15.23 -17.01 -5.35
C TYR A 392 16.10 -16.39 -6.44
N GLU A 393 17.09 -17.16 -6.89
CA GLU A 393 17.94 -16.79 -8.01
C GLU A 393 17.13 -16.83 -9.31
N TRP A 394 17.23 -15.76 -10.07
CA TRP A 394 16.61 -15.62 -11.38
C TRP A 394 17.55 -14.85 -12.30
N LYS A 395 17.44 -15.09 -13.60
CA LYS A 395 18.16 -14.33 -14.62
C LYS A 395 17.22 -13.29 -15.22
N ASP A 396 17.61 -12.04 -15.18
CA ASP A 396 16.89 -10.97 -15.85
C ASP A 396 17.00 -11.01 -17.37
N ASP A 397 16.35 -10.05 -18.01
CA ASP A 397 16.29 -9.91 -19.47
C ASP A 397 17.68 -9.63 -20.07
N SER A 398 18.62 -9.13 -19.27
CA SER A 398 20.05 -8.92 -19.62
C SER A 398 20.93 -10.15 -19.30
N GLY A 399 20.40 -11.15 -18.60
CA GLY A 399 21.08 -12.42 -18.29
C GLY A 399 21.86 -12.43 -16.97
N ILE A 400 21.80 -11.35 -16.19
CA ILE A 400 22.42 -11.17 -14.89
C ILE A 400 21.62 -11.93 -13.82
N LYS A 401 22.35 -12.56 -12.89
CA LYS A 401 21.76 -13.32 -11.79
C LYS A 401 21.34 -12.38 -10.67
N VAL A 402 20.04 -12.27 -10.44
CA VAL A 402 19.45 -11.42 -9.40
C VAL A 402 18.58 -12.25 -8.46
N LEU A 403 18.65 -11.94 -7.16
CA LEU A 403 17.77 -12.52 -6.15
C LEU A 403 16.47 -11.73 -6.07
N LYS A 404 15.37 -12.37 -6.46
CA LYS A 404 14.01 -11.83 -6.33
C LYS A 404 13.22 -12.54 -5.25
N ARG A 405 12.26 -11.85 -4.64
CA ARG A 405 11.26 -12.49 -3.79
C ARG A 405 10.25 -13.28 -4.64
N ALA A 406 10.03 -14.55 -4.30
CA ALA A 406 9.07 -15.41 -5.00
C ALA A 406 8.28 -16.30 -4.03
N THR A 407 7.54 -15.66 -3.13
CA THR A 407 6.61 -16.34 -2.23
C THR A 407 5.25 -16.48 -2.93
N PRO A 408 4.56 -17.63 -2.79
CA PRO A 408 3.23 -17.79 -3.36
C PRO A 408 2.29 -16.66 -2.95
N VAL A 409 1.48 -16.15 -3.90
CA VAL A 409 0.63 -14.96 -3.70
C VAL A 409 -0.33 -15.10 -2.52
N LEU A 410 -0.78 -16.31 -2.22
CA LEU A 410 -1.68 -16.56 -1.08
C LEU A 410 -0.99 -16.51 0.29
N LEU A 411 0.33 -16.64 0.34
CA LEU A 411 1.11 -16.77 1.58
C LEU A 411 1.92 -15.51 1.92
N ARG A 412 2.32 -14.73 0.90
CA ARG A 412 3.10 -13.50 1.08
C ARG A 412 2.35 -12.46 1.93
N ARG A 413 3.10 -11.69 2.73
CA ARG A 413 2.59 -10.59 3.56
C ARG A 413 2.31 -9.34 2.74
N TRP A 414 3.24 -9.02 1.83
CA TRP A 414 3.20 -7.84 0.97
C TRP A 414 3.46 -8.20 -0.50
N SER A 415 3.23 -7.24 -1.39
CA SER A 415 3.63 -7.36 -2.79
C SER A 415 5.15 -7.46 -2.89
N GLU A 416 5.60 -8.45 -3.65
CA GLU A 416 7.02 -8.69 -3.96
C GLU A 416 7.39 -8.11 -5.32
N SER A 417 6.57 -7.19 -5.82
CA SER A 417 6.81 -6.39 -7.02
C SER A 417 6.58 -4.93 -6.71
N VAL A 418 7.36 -4.08 -7.37
CA VAL A 418 7.24 -2.63 -7.32
C VAL A 418 6.70 -2.13 -8.65
N ALA A 419 5.76 -1.19 -8.59
CA ALA A 419 5.25 -0.57 -9.80
C ALA A 419 6.32 0.33 -10.42
N GLY A 420 6.38 0.36 -11.74
CA GLY A 420 7.27 1.24 -12.45
C GLY A 420 6.63 1.82 -13.70
N PHE A 421 6.93 3.09 -13.95
CA PHE A 421 6.47 3.83 -15.13
C PHE A 421 7.66 4.26 -15.99
N ASN A 422 7.45 4.39 -17.30
CA ASN A 422 8.46 4.95 -18.21
C ASN A 422 7.74 5.89 -19.19
N LEU A 423 8.05 7.19 -19.07
CA LEU A 423 7.41 8.24 -19.86
C LEU A 423 7.67 8.12 -21.36
N ILE A 424 8.89 7.78 -21.77
CA ILE A 424 9.28 7.62 -23.18
C ILE A 424 8.50 6.47 -23.81
N LYS A 425 8.49 5.31 -23.13
CA LYS A 425 7.71 4.13 -23.53
C LYS A 425 6.22 4.43 -23.64
N TYR A 426 5.66 5.13 -22.65
CA TYR A 426 4.26 5.56 -22.67
C TYR A 426 3.96 6.43 -23.90
N CYS A 427 4.79 7.44 -24.15
CA CYS A 427 4.61 8.36 -25.25
C CYS A 427 4.73 7.68 -26.62
N LEU A 428 5.65 6.73 -26.79
CA LEU A 428 5.78 5.93 -28.02
C LEU A 428 4.57 5.03 -28.27
N LYS A 429 4.09 4.32 -27.23
CA LYS A 429 2.99 3.37 -27.36
C LYS A 429 1.61 4.02 -27.51
N ASP A 430 1.44 5.25 -27.01
CA ASP A 430 0.19 6.01 -27.19
C ASP A 430 0.04 6.62 -28.60
N LEU A 431 1.13 6.65 -29.39
CA LEU A 431 1.05 7.06 -30.80
C LEU A 431 0.19 6.09 -31.62
N PRO A 432 -0.51 6.59 -32.66
CA PRO A 432 -1.20 5.71 -33.58
C PRO A 432 -0.20 4.75 -34.25
N LYS A 433 -0.59 3.49 -34.45
CA LYS A 433 0.19 2.58 -35.29
C LYS A 433 0.25 3.18 -36.70
N LYS A 434 1.43 3.20 -37.32
CA LYS A 434 1.55 3.48 -38.76
C LYS A 434 0.71 2.41 -39.48
N SER A 435 -0.43 2.80 -40.06
CA SER A 435 -1.06 1.98 -41.09
C SER A 435 -0.19 2.11 -42.33
N ASN A 436 0.21 0.98 -42.93
CA ASN A 436 0.61 1.02 -44.33
C ASN A 436 -0.61 1.52 -45.10
N GLU A 437 -0.50 2.69 -45.72
CA GLU A 437 -1.62 3.46 -46.26
C GLU A 437 -2.35 2.80 -47.45
N GLU A 438 -2.00 1.57 -47.84
CA GLU A 438 -2.54 0.99 -49.07
C GLU A 438 -3.71 0.01 -48.92
N ASN A 439 -4.18 -0.39 -47.72
CA ASN A 439 -5.30 -1.35 -47.64
C ASN A 439 -6.16 -1.32 -46.35
N ASP A 440 -6.52 -0.14 -45.82
CA ASP A 440 -7.29 -0.02 -44.56
C ASP A 440 -8.71 0.56 -44.74
N GLN A 441 -9.43 0.13 -45.78
CA GLN A 441 -10.85 0.42 -45.95
C GLN A 441 -11.70 -0.71 -45.31
N CYS A 442 -12.52 -0.35 -44.32
CA CYS A 442 -13.50 -1.28 -43.73
C CYS A 442 -14.76 -1.35 -44.64
N CYS A 443 -15.58 -2.39 -44.52
CA CYS A 443 -16.75 -2.68 -45.38
C CYS A 443 -17.84 -1.58 -45.46
N LEU A 444 -17.69 -0.47 -44.73
CA LEU A 444 -18.59 0.69 -44.68
C LEU A 444 -17.93 2.00 -45.13
N GLY A 445 -16.73 1.97 -45.74
CA GLY A 445 -16.06 3.17 -46.27
C GLY A 445 -15.45 4.11 -45.22
N ILE A 446 -15.57 3.80 -43.92
CA ILE A 446 -14.96 4.57 -42.83
C ILE A 446 -13.59 3.98 -42.50
N SER A 447 -12.54 4.82 -42.46
CA SER A 447 -11.19 4.39 -42.06
C SER A 447 -11.18 3.84 -40.63
N LYS A 448 -10.46 2.74 -40.39
CA LYS A 448 -10.26 2.16 -39.04
C LYS A 448 -9.74 3.19 -38.03
N THR A 449 -8.99 4.19 -38.48
CA THR A 449 -8.47 5.28 -37.63
C THR A 449 -9.57 6.21 -37.15
N THR A 450 -10.56 6.51 -37.99
CA THR A 450 -11.76 7.32 -37.67
C THR A 450 -12.67 6.58 -36.69
N ILE A 451 -12.89 5.27 -36.89
CA ILE A 451 -13.67 4.42 -35.96
C ILE A 451 -13.00 4.36 -34.59
N ARG A 452 -11.68 4.12 -34.52
CA ARG A 452 -10.95 4.10 -33.24
C ARG A 452 -10.98 5.45 -32.52
N ARG A 453 -10.97 6.57 -33.25
CA ARG A 453 -11.05 7.92 -32.68
C ARG A 453 -12.44 8.20 -32.09
N TYR A 454 -13.51 7.93 -32.84
CA TYR A 454 -14.90 8.23 -32.41
C TYR A 454 -15.51 7.18 -31.47
N CYS A 455 -15.25 5.88 -31.68
CA CYS A 455 -15.85 4.82 -30.86
C CYS A 455 -15.07 4.52 -29.57
N CYS A 456 -13.76 4.82 -29.51
CA CYS A 456 -12.93 4.42 -28.38
C CYS A 456 -12.17 5.57 -27.70
N LYS A 457 -11.76 6.62 -28.42
CA LYS A 457 -10.91 7.68 -27.83
C LYS A 457 -11.72 8.84 -27.23
N GLU A 458 -12.67 9.40 -27.98
CA GLU A 458 -13.53 10.49 -27.48
C GLU A 458 -14.43 10.11 -26.29
N PRO A 459 -15.08 8.92 -26.26
CA PRO A 459 -15.94 8.56 -25.14
C PRO A 459 -15.13 8.31 -23.86
N VAL A 460 -13.97 7.65 -23.98
CA VAL A 460 -13.04 7.39 -22.87
C VAL A 460 -12.54 8.69 -22.25
N ASP A 461 -12.25 9.70 -23.08
CA ASP A 461 -11.77 11.00 -22.63
C ASP A 461 -12.91 11.81 -21.96
N ARG A 462 -14.14 11.74 -22.49
CA ARG A 462 -15.31 12.37 -21.87
C ARG A 462 -15.75 11.70 -20.56
N LEU A 463 -15.56 10.38 -20.43
CA LEU A 463 -15.89 9.62 -19.22
C LEU A 463 -14.83 9.75 -18.12
N GLY A 464 -13.67 10.36 -18.41
CA GLY A 464 -12.59 10.54 -17.44
C GLY A 464 -11.85 9.26 -17.03
N ILE A 465 -12.02 8.16 -17.79
CA ILE A 465 -11.42 6.85 -17.46
C ILE A 465 -10.07 6.60 -18.15
N ARG A 466 -9.54 7.58 -18.91
CA ARG A 466 -8.25 7.45 -19.61
C ARG A 466 -7.12 7.11 -18.64
N ASP A 467 -6.97 7.86 -17.56
CA ASP A 467 -5.87 7.66 -16.61
C ASP A 467 -5.90 6.24 -16.01
N PHE A 468 -7.11 5.74 -15.73
CA PHE A 468 -7.32 4.38 -15.27
C PHE A 468 -6.90 3.34 -16.33
N LEU A 469 -7.29 3.52 -17.59
CA LEU A 469 -6.94 2.61 -18.70
C LEU A 469 -5.45 2.67 -19.06
N ASP A 470 -4.84 3.86 -19.01
CA ASP A 470 -3.42 4.07 -19.24
C ASP A 470 -2.59 3.43 -18.11
N GLU A 471 -3.04 3.55 -16.85
CA GLU A 471 -2.46 2.85 -15.71
C GLU A 471 -2.57 1.33 -15.87
N LEU A 472 -3.70 0.79 -16.36
CA LEU A 472 -3.85 -0.64 -16.66
C LEU A 472 -2.91 -1.15 -17.75
N LYS A 473 -2.63 -0.32 -18.75
CA LYS A 473 -1.93 -0.74 -19.98
C LYS A 473 -0.43 -0.49 -19.93
N TYR A 474 0.01 0.55 -19.22
CA TYR A 474 1.39 1.04 -19.27
C TYR A 474 2.13 0.95 -17.94
N ALA A 475 1.46 0.73 -16.80
CA ALA A 475 2.15 0.42 -15.57
C ALA A 475 2.81 -0.97 -15.67
N SER A 476 4.12 -1.01 -15.49
CA SER A 476 4.89 -2.27 -15.41
C SER A 476 5.11 -2.66 -13.95
N ASN A 477 5.08 -3.95 -13.64
CA ASN A 477 5.44 -4.45 -12.31
C ASN A 477 6.83 -5.10 -12.42
N TYR A 478 7.81 -4.55 -11.70
CA TYR A 478 9.16 -5.10 -11.62
C TYR A 478 9.31 -5.94 -10.35
N PRO A 479 10.09 -7.03 -10.37
CA PRO A 479 10.36 -7.80 -9.16
C PRO A 479 11.09 -6.93 -8.13
N PHE A 480 10.73 -7.07 -6.85
CA PHE A 480 11.46 -6.41 -5.77
C PHE A 480 12.72 -7.23 -5.45
N THR A 481 13.88 -6.67 -5.77
CA THR A 481 15.20 -7.33 -5.67
C THR A 481 15.89 -7.01 -4.34
N ILE A 482 16.70 -7.94 -3.81
CA ILE A 482 17.44 -7.70 -2.56
C ILE A 482 18.44 -6.56 -2.72
N ASN A 483 19.12 -6.48 -3.88
CA ASN A 483 20.13 -5.46 -4.15
C ASN A 483 19.56 -4.05 -4.01
N LEU A 484 18.36 -3.82 -4.55
CA LEU A 484 17.68 -2.52 -4.47
C LEU A 484 17.39 -2.16 -3.02
N TRP A 485 16.89 -3.13 -2.24
CA TRP A 485 16.57 -2.91 -0.85
C TRP A 485 17.81 -2.71 0.02
N GLU A 486 18.86 -3.53 -0.17
CA GLU A 486 20.13 -3.39 0.53
C GLU A 486 20.77 -2.03 0.28
N PHE A 487 20.75 -1.56 -0.98
CA PHE A 487 21.25 -0.24 -1.32
C PHE A 487 20.51 0.88 -0.60
N ILE A 488 19.17 0.87 -0.64
CA ILE A 488 18.35 1.87 0.06
C ILE A 488 18.60 1.80 1.57
N PHE A 489 18.63 0.60 2.14
CA PHE A 489 18.85 0.38 3.56
C PHE A 489 20.21 0.93 4.01
N LEU A 490 21.29 0.60 3.28
CA LEU A 490 22.64 1.03 3.60
C LEU A 490 22.82 2.53 3.44
N GLU A 491 22.24 3.14 2.39
CA GLU A 491 22.36 4.58 2.17
C GLU A 491 21.62 5.38 3.26
N LEU A 492 20.44 4.91 3.67
CA LEU A 492 19.71 5.51 4.80
C LEU A 492 20.41 5.28 6.14
N LEU A 493 20.99 4.08 6.35
CA LEU A 493 21.75 3.76 7.54
C LEU A 493 22.99 4.67 7.66
N ARG A 494 23.74 4.84 6.57
CA ARG A 494 24.89 5.75 6.48
C ARG A 494 24.49 7.17 6.86
N LYS A 495 23.44 7.70 6.23
CA LYS A 495 22.86 9.02 6.50
C LYS A 495 22.41 9.18 7.96
N SER A 496 21.90 8.11 8.58
CA SER A 496 21.51 8.12 10.00
C SER A 496 22.70 8.17 10.97
N GLY A 497 23.87 7.64 10.58
CA GLY A 497 25.05 7.54 11.44
C GLY A 497 25.87 8.82 11.54
N GLU A 498 25.70 9.74 10.59
CA GLU A 498 26.56 10.92 10.43
C GLU A 498 26.09 12.18 11.20
N ALA A 499 25.06 12.12 12.05
CA ALA A 499 24.24 13.31 12.31
C ALA A 499 23.87 13.64 13.77
N ASP A 500 24.10 14.92 14.12
CA ASP A 500 23.31 15.71 15.07
C ASP A 500 21.87 15.91 14.54
N LYS A 501 20.89 16.17 15.44
CA LYS A 501 19.45 16.35 15.11
C LYS A 501 19.19 17.37 13.98
N GLN A 502 20.03 18.41 13.86
CA GLN A 502 19.91 19.44 12.82
C GLN A 502 20.45 19.02 11.44
N LYS A 503 21.34 18.03 11.42
CA LYS A 503 21.88 17.44 10.18
C LYS A 503 20.90 16.43 9.57
N ASN A 504 20.14 15.69 10.39
CA ASN A 504 19.05 14.82 9.91
C ASN A 504 18.01 15.57 9.08
N MET A 505 17.64 16.78 9.51
CA MET A 505 16.70 17.65 8.79
C MET A 505 17.25 18.06 7.42
N LYS A 506 18.52 18.50 7.36
CA LYS A 506 19.14 18.86 6.08
C LYS A 506 19.21 17.69 5.11
N ILE A 507 19.50 16.48 5.59
CA ILE A 507 19.61 15.29 4.74
C ILE A 507 18.26 14.90 4.14
N SER A 508 17.18 14.97 4.92
CA SER A 508 15.87 14.51 4.47
C SER A 508 15.09 15.53 3.64
N SER A 509 15.45 16.82 3.71
CA SER A 509 14.86 17.88 2.87
C SER A 509 15.66 18.19 1.59
N ALA A 510 16.83 17.56 1.35
CA ALA A 510 17.79 18.01 0.32
C ALA A 510 17.53 17.55 -1.12
N ARG A 511 16.55 16.67 -1.41
CA ARG A 511 16.10 16.29 -2.77
C ARG A 511 17.19 15.79 -3.74
N GLY A 512 18.36 15.40 -3.23
CA GLY A 512 19.55 14.98 -3.99
C GLY A 512 20.73 15.95 -3.90
N ALA A 513 20.49 17.18 -3.42
CA ALA A 513 21.53 18.20 -3.30
C ALA A 513 22.62 17.81 -2.30
N TYR A 514 22.27 17.08 -1.24
CA TYR A 514 23.23 16.65 -0.23
C TYR A 514 24.24 15.65 -0.80
N VAL A 515 23.77 14.69 -1.61
CA VAL A 515 24.63 13.75 -2.35
C VAL A 515 25.61 14.51 -3.24
N LEU A 516 25.14 15.48 -4.03
CA LEU A 516 26.01 16.26 -4.92
C LEU A 516 27.04 17.09 -4.13
N GLU A 517 26.63 17.71 -3.02
CA GLU A 517 27.52 18.45 -2.13
C GLU A 517 28.61 17.55 -1.51
N GLU A 518 28.29 16.29 -1.20
CA GLU A 518 29.24 15.30 -0.69
C GLU A 518 30.34 14.99 -1.71
N TYR A 519 29.99 14.88 -3.00
CA TYR A 519 30.97 14.71 -4.07
C TYR A 519 31.80 15.97 -4.32
N CYS A 520 31.25 17.18 -4.10
CA CYS A 520 32.01 18.44 -4.15
C CYS A 520 33.07 18.53 -3.04
N LYS A 521 32.79 18.02 -1.84
CA LYS A 521 33.70 18.13 -0.67
C LYS A 521 34.99 17.33 -0.80
N ASN A 522 35.01 16.30 -1.65
CA ASN A 522 36.06 15.28 -1.65
C ASN A 522 37.09 15.40 -2.78
N LYS A 523 37.04 16.41 -3.66
CA LYS A 523 37.99 16.58 -4.78
C LYS A 523 38.15 18.04 -5.25
N PRO A 524 39.35 18.47 -5.71
CA PRO A 524 39.52 19.69 -6.50
C PRO A 524 39.43 19.40 -8.02
N GLY A 525 38.85 20.31 -8.82
CA GLY A 525 38.93 20.28 -10.29
C GLY A 525 37.62 20.55 -11.05
N GLU A 526 37.60 20.25 -12.36
CA GLU A 526 36.46 20.44 -13.28
C GLU A 526 35.20 19.66 -12.86
N GLU A 527 35.35 18.52 -12.17
CA GLU A 527 34.22 17.73 -11.65
C GLU A 527 33.39 18.49 -10.60
N VAL A 528 34.01 19.37 -9.81
CA VAL A 528 33.30 20.17 -8.80
C VAL A 528 32.33 21.13 -9.46
N VAL A 529 32.76 21.76 -10.56
CA VAL A 529 31.92 22.67 -11.35
C VAL A 529 30.72 21.91 -11.93
N LEU A 530 30.93 20.69 -12.41
CA LEU A 530 29.85 19.82 -12.88
C LEU A 530 28.84 19.51 -11.77
N PHE A 531 29.28 19.06 -10.59
CA PHE A 531 28.38 18.72 -9.48
C PHE A 531 27.64 19.94 -8.91
N GLU A 532 28.31 21.10 -8.81
CA GLU A 532 27.65 22.36 -8.45
C GLU A 532 26.60 22.77 -9.48
N THR A 533 26.91 22.63 -10.77
CA THR A 533 25.93 22.89 -11.85
C THR A 533 24.74 21.93 -11.74
N LEU A 534 24.98 20.63 -11.53
CA LEU A 534 23.92 19.64 -11.35
C LEU A 534 23.01 19.97 -10.17
N LYS A 535 23.58 20.44 -9.06
CA LYS A 535 22.87 20.82 -7.84
C LYS A 535 22.03 22.08 -8.06
N THR A 536 22.64 23.15 -8.55
CA THR A 536 21.98 24.45 -8.70
C THR A 536 20.92 24.43 -9.81
N ASP A 537 21.22 23.90 -10.99
CA ASP A 537 20.34 24.00 -12.17
C ASP A 537 19.22 22.94 -12.18
N TYR A 538 19.41 21.77 -11.56
CA TYR A 538 18.47 20.64 -11.68
C TYR A 538 17.89 20.12 -10.36
N ILE A 539 18.26 20.70 -9.21
CA ILE A 539 17.70 20.35 -7.89
C ILE A 539 17.23 21.58 -7.12
N GLU A 540 18.12 22.56 -6.86
CA GLU A 540 17.82 23.69 -5.97
C GLU A 540 16.92 24.75 -6.63
N SER A 541 17.20 25.09 -7.90
CA SER A 541 16.43 26.11 -8.64
C SER A 541 15.07 25.63 -9.14
N VAL A 542 14.76 24.34 -9.01
CA VAL A 542 13.54 23.72 -9.54
C VAL A 542 12.64 23.20 -8.41
N THR A 543 11.34 23.09 -8.68
CA THR A 543 10.39 22.47 -7.74
C THR A 543 10.56 20.94 -7.74
N PHE A 544 10.12 20.26 -6.67
CA PHE A 544 10.34 18.82 -6.52
C PHE A 544 9.73 17.97 -7.66
N ASP A 545 8.54 18.34 -8.13
CA ASP A 545 7.87 17.68 -9.25
C ASP A 545 8.63 17.87 -10.59
N GLU A 546 9.29 19.01 -10.75
CA GLU A 546 10.15 19.30 -11.90
C GLU A 546 11.45 18.50 -11.83
N SER A 547 12.14 18.49 -10.68
CA SER A 547 13.32 17.63 -10.48
C SER A 547 13.00 16.16 -10.70
N LEU A 548 11.85 15.67 -10.21
CA LEU A 548 11.44 14.29 -10.37
C LEU A 548 11.29 13.90 -11.85
N LEU A 549 10.64 14.76 -12.65
CA LEU A 549 10.47 14.51 -14.10
C LEU A 549 11.79 14.63 -14.87
N LEU A 550 12.63 15.61 -14.52
CA LEU A 550 13.95 15.82 -15.12
C LEU A 550 14.83 14.57 -14.94
N TRP A 551 15.01 14.15 -13.69
CA TRP A 551 15.85 13.00 -13.35
C TRP A 551 15.27 11.69 -13.89
N HIS A 552 13.94 11.54 -13.93
CA HIS A 552 13.30 10.37 -14.53
C HIS A 552 13.64 10.21 -16.02
N ILE A 553 13.45 11.28 -16.80
CA ILE A 553 13.75 11.25 -18.23
C ILE A 553 15.27 11.13 -18.44
N ALA A 554 16.08 11.88 -17.70
CA ALA A 554 17.53 11.85 -17.83
C ALA A 554 18.12 10.46 -17.52
N THR A 555 17.63 9.78 -16.47
CA THR A 555 18.07 8.42 -16.13
C THR A 555 17.72 7.43 -17.25
N ALA A 556 16.53 7.55 -17.85
CA ALA A 556 16.14 6.72 -18.98
C ALA A 556 17.00 6.97 -20.23
N LEU A 557 17.37 8.22 -20.50
CA LEU A 557 18.28 8.59 -21.60
C LEU A 557 19.70 8.06 -21.35
N CYS A 558 20.22 8.20 -20.13
CA CYS A 558 21.55 7.68 -19.76
C CYS A 558 21.62 6.16 -19.86
N TYR A 559 20.57 5.44 -19.47
CA TYR A 559 20.50 3.98 -19.56
C TYR A 559 20.64 3.50 -21.01
N HIS A 560 19.79 4.02 -21.90
CA HIS A 560 19.79 3.64 -23.31
C HIS A 560 20.96 4.21 -24.11
N GLY A 561 21.58 5.31 -23.64
CA GLY A 561 22.76 5.91 -24.28
C GLY A 561 24.08 5.18 -23.99
N SER A 562 24.18 4.45 -22.87
CA SER A 562 25.44 3.78 -22.46
C SER A 562 25.72 2.50 -23.27
N GLU A 563 24.70 1.85 -23.84
CA GLU A 563 24.87 0.67 -24.71
C GLU A 563 25.59 0.98 -26.04
N VAL A 564 25.61 2.25 -26.47
CA VAL A 564 26.21 2.68 -27.76
C VAL A 564 27.75 2.66 -27.75
N ASP A 565 28.37 2.84 -26.57
CA ASP A 565 29.83 2.83 -26.45
C ASP A 565 30.41 1.40 -26.40
N GLN A 566 29.59 0.39 -26.09
CA GLN A 566 30.00 -1.02 -26.12
C GLN A 566 30.03 -1.56 -27.57
N ASP A 567 29.04 -1.21 -28.40
CA ASP A 567 29.00 -1.62 -29.81
C ASP A 567 30.10 -0.96 -30.66
N LYS A 568 30.57 0.24 -30.30
CA LYS A 568 31.69 0.92 -30.98
C LYS A 568 33.07 0.39 -30.61
N LYS A 569 33.22 -0.32 -29.49
CA LYS A 569 34.48 -0.94 -29.06
C LYS A 569 34.65 -2.38 -29.56
N ALA A 570 33.64 -2.96 -30.19
CA ALA A 570 33.67 -4.30 -30.78
C ALA A 570 33.98 -4.26 -32.29
N GLN A 571 35.14 -3.72 -32.67
CA GLN A 571 35.79 -4.06 -33.94
C GLN A 571 37.10 -4.80 -33.62
N PRO A 572 37.29 -6.06 -34.04
CA PRO A 572 38.53 -6.77 -33.78
C PRO A 572 39.56 -6.39 -34.84
N ASP A 573 40.63 -5.71 -34.43
CA ASP A 573 41.87 -5.68 -35.19
C ASP A 573 42.49 -7.08 -35.16
N GLU A 574 42.63 -7.67 -36.35
CA GLU A 574 43.36 -8.91 -36.58
C GLU A 574 44.84 -8.72 -36.27
N GLN A 575 45.34 -9.38 -35.21
CA GLN A 575 46.71 -9.90 -35.19
C GLN A 575 46.83 -11.04 -34.17
N GLU A 576 47.00 -12.25 -34.71
CA GLU A 576 47.35 -13.46 -33.97
C GLU A 576 48.75 -13.32 -33.35
N LEU A 577 48.90 -13.67 -32.07
CA LEU A 577 50.09 -14.42 -31.62
C LEU A 577 49.81 -15.29 -30.38
N SER A 578 50.36 -16.50 -30.47
CA SER A 578 50.23 -17.72 -29.67
C SER A 578 50.34 -17.68 -28.14
N TYR A 579 49.46 -18.49 -27.51
CA TYR A 579 49.66 -19.39 -26.34
C TYR A 579 50.84 -19.20 -25.38
N HIS A 580 50.51 -18.97 -24.09
CA HIS A 580 50.91 -19.86 -23.00
C HIS A 580 49.97 -19.72 -21.79
N GLY A 581 49.49 -20.84 -21.25
CA GLY A 581 48.53 -20.88 -20.16
C GLY A 581 49.17 -20.76 -18.78
N SER A 582 48.37 -20.37 -17.78
CA SER A 582 48.38 -20.91 -16.40
C SER A 582 47.25 -20.29 -15.57
N GLU A 583 46.58 -21.18 -14.84
CA GLU A 583 45.92 -21.02 -13.54
C GLU A 583 44.68 -20.12 -13.39
N VAL A 584 43.65 -20.80 -12.87
CA VAL A 584 42.31 -20.33 -12.52
C VAL A 584 42.38 -19.79 -11.09
N ASP A 585 42.22 -18.47 -10.93
CA ASP A 585 41.88 -17.88 -9.64
C ASP A 585 40.37 -17.60 -9.57
N GLN A 586 39.71 -18.40 -8.73
CA GLN A 586 38.33 -18.24 -8.30
C GLN A 586 38.24 -17.13 -7.25
N ASP A 587 38.19 -15.87 -7.66
CA ASP A 587 37.72 -14.78 -6.78
C ASP A 587 37.21 -13.58 -7.60
N LYS A 588 36.03 -13.74 -8.20
CA LYS A 588 35.18 -12.63 -8.63
C LYS A 588 33.76 -12.88 -8.16
N LYS A 589 33.46 -12.46 -6.93
CA LYS A 589 32.07 -12.23 -6.50
C LYS A 589 31.48 -11.19 -7.45
N ALA A 590 30.52 -11.61 -8.28
CA ALA A 590 29.72 -10.71 -9.11
C ALA A 590 28.98 -9.72 -8.19
N GLN A 591 29.47 -8.49 -8.11
CA GLN A 591 28.67 -7.36 -7.63
C GLN A 591 27.54 -7.12 -8.64
N PRO A 592 26.31 -6.83 -8.20
CA PRO A 592 25.24 -6.45 -9.11
C PRO A 592 25.56 -5.12 -9.80
N ASP A 593 25.22 -4.99 -11.07
CA ASP A 593 25.46 -3.77 -11.84
C ASP A 593 24.64 -2.59 -11.29
N GLU A 594 25.34 -1.60 -10.72
CA GLU A 594 24.77 -0.35 -10.18
C GLU A 594 23.87 0.39 -11.19
N GLN A 595 24.14 0.18 -12.49
CA GLN A 595 23.36 0.66 -13.62
C GLN A 595 21.90 0.20 -13.59
N GLU A 596 21.66 -1.10 -13.39
CA GLU A 596 20.30 -1.64 -13.38
C GLU A 596 19.56 -1.23 -12.11
N LEU A 597 20.27 -1.12 -10.98
CA LEU A 597 19.69 -0.68 -9.72
C LEU A 597 19.12 0.74 -9.82
N SER A 598 19.91 1.63 -10.43
CA SER A 598 19.55 3.01 -10.67
C SER A 598 18.40 3.13 -11.68
N TYR A 599 18.46 2.35 -12.76
CA TYR A 599 17.41 2.34 -13.77
C TYR A 599 16.08 1.79 -13.24
N HIS A 600 16.12 0.72 -12.44
CA HIS A 600 14.94 0.18 -11.78
C HIS A 600 14.43 1.14 -10.69
N GLY A 601 15.30 1.72 -9.86
CA GLY A 601 14.94 2.73 -8.85
C GLY A 601 14.24 3.96 -9.46
N SER A 602 14.73 4.47 -10.59
CA SER A 602 14.11 5.59 -11.31
C SER A 602 12.70 5.32 -11.82
N LYS A 603 12.39 4.05 -12.15
CA LYS A 603 11.03 3.64 -12.54
C LYS A 603 10.11 3.54 -11.32
N VAL A 604 10.66 3.17 -10.17
CA VAL A 604 9.95 2.95 -8.90
C VAL A 604 9.43 4.26 -8.28
N ASP A 605 10.17 5.36 -8.44
CA ASP A 605 9.83 6.65 -7.83
C ASP A 605 8.69 7.43 -8.52
N GLN A 606 7.99 6.82 -9.47
CA GLN A 606 6.80 7.38 -10.10
C GLN A 606 5.48 6.77 -9.59
N ASP A 607 5.47 6.27 -8.36
CA ASP A 607 4.25 5.81 -7.73
C ASP A 607 3.29 6.96 -7.42
N LYS A 608 2.25 7.05 -8.26
CA LYS A 608 0.95 7.70 -8.06
C LYS A 608 0.96 9.05 -7.33
N LYS A 609 0.77 10.13 -8.11
CA LYS A 609 0.08 11.39 -7.78
C LYS A 609 -0.20 11.52 -6.27
N PRO A 610 0.67 12.16 -5.45
CA PRO A 610 0.26 12.55 -4.12
C PRO A 610 -1.06 13.31 -4.30
N GLN A 611 -2.15 12.85 -3.67
CA GLN A 611 -3.37 13.63 -3.53
C GLN A 611 -3.14 14.54 -2.33
N PRO A 612 -2.92 15.86 -2.51
CA PRO A 612 -2.58 16.73 -1.41
C PRO A 612 -3.43 18.01 -1.46
N ASP A 613 -4.65 17.98 -0.96
CA ASP A 613 -5.45 19.20 -0.77
C ASP A 613 -5.91 19.21 0.70
N GLU A 614 -6.02 20.29 1.46
CA GLU A 614 -5.94 21.75 1.28
C GLU A 614 -4.84 22.25 2.26
N GLN A 615 -4.01 23.28 2.06
CA GLN A 615 -4.34 24.69 1.88
C GLN A 615 -3.13 25.54 1.40
N GLU A 616 -1.92 24.96 1.26
CA GLU A 616 -0.71 25.65 0.73
C GLU A 616 -0.01 24.90 -0.43
N LEU A 617 -0.34 23.63 -0.70
CA LEU A 617 0.26 22.82 -1.78
C LEU A 617 -0.62 22.66 -3.04
N SER A 618 -1.86 23.18 -3.02
CA SER A 618 -2.82 23.10 -4.14
C SER A 618 -2.31 23.75 -5.43
N TYR A 619 -1.46 24.77 -5.31
CA TYR A 619 -0.85 25.44 -6.45
C TYR A 619 0.23 24.58 -7.13
N HIS A 620 0.95 23.74 -6.39
CA HIS A 620 2.05 22.93 -6.96
C HIS A 620 1.59 21.56 -7.47
N GLY A 621 0.57 20.95 -6.87
CA GLY A 621 -0.04 19.69 -7.37
C GLY A 621 -0.71 19.82 -8.74
N SER A 622 -1.19 21.03 -9.09
CA SER A 622 -1.74 21.37 -10.41
C SER A 622 -0.64 21.67 -11.44
N ILE A 623 0.41 22.40 -11.05
CA ILE A 623 1.55 22.71 -11.94
C ILE A 623 2.30 21.44 -12.34
N GLY A 624 2.54 20.48 -11.43
CA GLY A 624 3.20 19.22 -11.80
C GLY A 624 2.42 18.38 -12.80
N GLN A 625 1.09 18.38 -12.70
CA GLN A 625 0.23 17.75 -13.72
C GLN A 625 0.33 18.45 -15.08
N ILE A 626 0.40 19.78 -15.08
CA ILE A 626 0.62 20.57 -16.30
C ILE A 626 1.99 20.24 -16.89
N ARG A 627 3.06 20.24 -16.10
CA ARG A 627 4.43 19.87 -16.53
C ARG A 627 4.47 18.48 -17.16
N TYR A 628 3.88 17.48 -16.49
CA TYR A 628 3.81 16.11 -17.01
C TYR A 628 3.03 16.04 -18.34
N ARG A 629 1.86 16.68 -18.41
CA ARG A 629 1.02 16.72 -19.62
C ARG A 629 1.75 17.39 -20.78
N ASP A 630 2.37 18.54 -20.54
CA ASP A 630 3.13 19.30 -21.53
C ASP A 630 4.33 18.50 -22.03
N THR A 631 5.04 17.82 -21.12
CA THR A 631 6.17 16.95 -21.45
C THR A 631 5.76 15.74 -22.28
N CYS A 632 4.64 15.11 -21.94
CA CYS A 632 4.07 14.06 -22.78
C CYS A 632 3.65 14.58 -24.15
N ALA A 633 3.05 15.77 -24.22
CA ALA A 633 2.61 16.37 -25.48
C ALA A 633 3.80 16.72 -26.39
N GLU A 634 4.88 17.28 -25.82
CA GLU A 634 6.11 17.57 -26.55
C GLU A 634 6.79 16.29 -27.04
N ALA A 635 6.95 15.28 -26.18
CA ALA A 635 7.55 14.01 -26.56
C ALA A 635 6.77 13.33 -27.69
N LYS A 636 5.44 13.27 -27.58
CA LYS A 636 4.56 12.72 -28.64
C LYS A 636 4.67 13.51 -29.95
N ARG A 637 4.81 14.84 -29.89
CA ARG A 637 5.01 15.69 -31.08
C ARG A 637 6.37 15.42 -31.71
N PHE A 638 7.43 15.34 -30.91
CA PHE A 638 8.79 15.07 -31.35
C PHE A 638 8.90 13.70 -32.04
N PHE A 639 8.44 12.64 -31.38
CA PHE A 639 8.46 11.28 -31.93
C PHE A 639 7.68 11.17 -33.24
N ARG A 640 6.51 11.84 -33.33
CA ARG A 640 5.73 11.88 -34.57
C ARG A 640 6.50 12.54 -35.71
N ASN A 641 7.17 13.66 -35.45
CA ASN A 641 7.96 14.37 -36.45
C ASN A 641 9.18 13.56 -36.91
N LYS A 642 9.77 12.76 -36.03
CA LYS A 642 10.86 11.81 -36.36
C LYS A 642 10.37 10.51 -36.99
N GLY A 643 9.06 10.35 -37.18
CA GLY A 643 8.49 9.13 -37.73
C GLY A 643 8.60 7.91 -36.80
N LEU A 644 8.80 8.10 -35.51
CA LEU A 644 8.82 7.03 -34.50
C LEU A 644 7.38 6.64 -34.10
N GLY A 645 7.19 5.38 -33.72
CA GLY A 645 5.89 4.87 -33.33
C GLY A 645 5.94 3.69 -32.36
N PRO A 646 4.80 3.00 -32.14
CA PRO A 646 4.67 1.96 -31.11
C PRO A 646 5.55 0.71 -31.29
N ASN A 647 6.07 0.50 -32.49
CA ASN A 647 6.90 -0.65 -32.85
C ASN A 647 8.40 -0.36 -32.74
N ASN A 648 8.79 0.91 -32.55
CA ASN A 648 10.19 1.28 -32.33
C ASN A 648 10.64 0.88 -30.93
N ILE A 649 11.93 0.58 -30.79
CA ILE A 649 12.54 0.29 -29.49
C ILE A 649 12.74 1.61 -28.74
N GLU A 650 12.66 1.57 -27.41
CA GLU A 650 12.87 2.77 -26.57
C GLU A 650 14.22 3.45 -26.86
N LYS A 651 15.24 2.64 -27.20
CA LYS A 651 16.57 3.07 -27.59
C LYS A 651 16.57 4.06 -28.75
N ASP A 652 15.89 3.77 -29.86
CA ASP A 652 15.80 4.65 -31.03
C ASP A 652 15.29 6.06 -30.64
N ALA A 653 14.31 6.11 -29.74
CA ALA A 653 13.72 7.36 -29.29
C ALA A 653 14.68 8.16 -28.39
N CYS A 654 15.39 7.48 -27.50
CA CYS A 654 16.41 8.08 -26.66
C CYS A 654 17.57 8.65 -27.48
N GLU A 655 18.06 7.92 -28.49
CA GLU A 655 19.11 8.39 -29.40
C GLU A 655 18.68 9.64 -30.16
N ASN A 656 17.46 9.65 -30.70
CA ASN A 656 16.92 10.81 -31.40
C ASN A 656 16.78 12.04 -30.49
N LEU A 657 16.44 11.84 -29.21
CA LEU A 657 16.35 12.92 -28.22
C LEU A 657 17.74 13.49 -27.87
N LEU A 658 18.72 12.61 -27.62
CA LEU A 658 20.09 13.01 -27.29
C LEU A 658 20.80 13.72 -28.46
N ALA A 659 20.46 13.36 -29.71
CA ALA A 659 21.02 13.99 -30.91
C ALA A 659 20.55 15.44 -31.15
N VAL A 660 19.53 15.93 -30.43
CA VAL A 660 19.05 17.32 -30.59
C VAL A 660 20.09 18.29 -30.03
N ASN A 661 20.41 19.34 -30.79
CA ASN A 661 21.23 20.45 -30.30
C ASN A 661 20.46 21.23 -29.21
N THR A 662 21.06 21.35 -28.03
CA THR A 662 20.50 21.99 -26.84
C THR A 662 21.31 23.23 -26.38
N ASP A 663 22.02 23.90 -27.29
CA ASP A 663 22.85 25.09 -26.99
C ASP A 663 22.02 26.27 -26.43
N VAL A 664 20.72 26.32 -26.75
CA VAL A 664 19.79 27.32 -26.23
C VAL A 664 18.83 26.67 -25.24
N LYS A 665 18.77 27.20 -24.00
CA LYS A 665 17.86 26.69 -22.96
C LYS A 665 16.40 26.70 -23.46
N PRO A 666 15.64 25.60 -23.28
CA PRO A 666 14.24 25.48 -23.72
C PRO A 666 13.33 26.61 -23.24
N ALA A 667 13.57 27.14 -22.04
CA ALA A 667 12.85 28.29 -21.50
C ALA A 667 12.90 29.53 -22.41
N HIS A 668 14.02 29.79 -23.09
CA HIS A 668 14.16 30.93 -24.02
C HIS A 668 13.40 30.72 -25.33
N VAL A 669 13.14 29.46 -25.73
CA VAL A 669 12.42 29.13 -26.97
C VAL A 669 10.91 29.08 -26.73
N LYS A 670 10.49 28.53 -25.59
CA LYS A 670 9.07 28.27 -25.28
C LYS A 670 8.41 29.39 -24.48
N GLY A 671 9.18 30.16 -23.72
CA GLY A 671 8.67 31.11 -22.75
C GLY A 671 7.66 30.46 -21.79
N ASP A 672 6.66 31.22 -21.34
CA ASP A 672 5.61 30.72 -20.43
C ASP A 672 4.52 29.86 -21.10
N ARG A 673 4.61 29.61 -22.41
CA ARG A 673 3.57 28.87 -23.15
C ARG A 673 3.52 27.37 -22.85
N SER A 674 4.62 26.81 -22.36
CA SER A 674 4.69 25.40 -21.97
C SER A 674 5.66 25.23 -20.81
N LYS A 675 5.28 24.38 -19.85
CA LYS A 675 6.13 24.00 -18.72
C LYS A 675 6.82 22.65 -18.95
N SER A 676 7.00 22.24 -20.21
CA SER A 676 7.64 20.97 -20.52
C SER A 676 9.13 20.97 -20.21
N VAL A 677 9.58 19.87 -19.59
CA VAL A 677 10.97 19.65 -19.15
C VAL A 677 11.74 18.64 -20.03
N LEU A 678 11.18 18.25 -21.19
CA LEU A 678 11.74 17.14 -21.99
C LEU A 678 13.19 17.40 -22.41
N PHE A 679 13.45 18.59 -22.96
CA PHE A 679 14.78 18.95 -23.44
C PHE A 679 15.71 19.44 -22.32
N ASP A 680 15.16 19.95 -21.22
CA ASP A 680 15.94 20.20 -20.00
C ASP A 680 16.49 18.89 -19.41
N ALA A 681 15.69 17.82 -19.44
CA ALA A 681 16.15 16.49 -19.08
C ALA A 681 17.21 15.92 -20.06
N CYS A 682 17.13 16.28 -21.35
CA CYS A 682 18.16 15.92 -22.32
C CYS A 682 19.49 16.62 -22.01
N MET A 683 19.46 17.89 -21.59
CA MET A 683 20.65 18.61 -21.12
C MET A 683 21.24 17.93 -19.87
N LEU A 684 20.40 17.63 -18.88
CA LEU A 684 20.82 16.89 -17.68
C LEU A 684 21.47 15.55 -18.03
N ALA A 685 20.89 14.77 -18.95
CA ALA A 685 21.45 13.50 -19.40
C ALA A 685 22.85 13.68 -20.03
N LYS A 686 23.04 14.71 -20.86
CA LYS A 686 24.35 15.02 -21.47
C LYS A 686 25.39 15.43 -20.41
N GLU A 687 25.00 16.18 -19.40
CA GLU A 687 25.89 16.53 -18.28
C GLU A 687 26.29 15.29 -17.47
N LEU A 688 25.34 14.39 -17.18
CA LEU A 688 25.61 13.11 -16.50
C LEU A 688 26.49 12.17 -17.32
N GLN A 689 26.39 12.20 -18.64
CA GLN A 689 27.24 11.40 -19.55
C GLN A 689 28.72 11.83 -19.55
N LYS A 690 29.06 13.02 -19.03
CA LYS A 690 30.48 13.45 -18.87
C LYS A 690 31.20 12.70 -17.75
N LEU A 691 30.46 12.06 -16.84
CA LEU A 691 31.02 11.28 -15.74
C LEU A 691 31.46 9.89 -16.21
N GLU A 692 32.48 9.34 -15.56
CA GLU A 692 32.85 7.93 -15.69
C GLU A 692 31.65 7.02 -15.40
N GLU A 693 31.49 5.94 -16.17
CA GLU A 693 30.29 5.09 -16.18
C GLU A 693 29.90 4.58 -14.78
N LYS A 694 30.85 4.04 -14.02
CA LYS A 694 30.59 3.56 -12.65
C LYS A 694 30.11 4.70 -11.73
N LYS A 695 30.85 5.81 -11.73
CA LYS A 695 30.56 6.99 -10.91
C LYS A 695 29.22 7.64 -11.26
N LYS A 696 28.87 7.67 -12.55
CA LYS A 696 27.58 8.16 -13.06
C LYS A 696 26.42 7.41 -12.40
N TRP A 697 26.48 6.08 -12.39
CA TRP A 697 25.41 5.25 -11.81
C TRP A 697 25.37 5.31 -10.29
N GLU A 698 26.52 5.40 -9.63
CA GLU A 698 26.63 5.66 -8.19
C GLU A 698 25.95 6.99 -7.80
N VAL A 699 26.23 8.07 -8.52
CA VAL A 699 25.61 9.38 -8.27
C VAL A 699 24.10 9.35 -8.52
N ILE A 700 23.66 8.82 -9.66
CA ILE A 700 22.23 8.77 -10.02
C ILE A 700 21.44 7.95 -8.98
N SER A 701 21.95 6.77 -8.60
CA SER A 701 21.26 5.90 -7.62
C SER A 701 21.14 6.57 -6.24
N ARG A 702 22.20 7.23 -5.76
CA ARG A 702 22.17 7.96 -4.47
C ARG A 702 21.22 9.16 -4.50
N VAL A 703 21.17 9.89 -5.61
CA VAL A 703 20.19 10.99 -5.80
C VAL A 703 18.76 10.46 -5.75
N TRP A 704 18.45 9.34 -6.41
CA TRP A 704 17.13 8.71 -6.33
C TRP A 704 16.74 8.32 -4.90
N VAL A 705 17.66 7.73 -4.12
CA VAL A 705 17.37 7.42 -2.70
C VAL A 705 17.00 8.68 -1.91
N GLU A 706 17.64 9.81 -2.19
CA GLU A 706 17.32 11.08 -1.54
C GLU A 706 15.99 11.69 -2.03
N MET A 707 15.66 11.57 -3.31
CA MET A 707 14.35 11.96 -3.84
C MET A 707 13.23 11.12 -3.22
N LEU A 708 13.43 9.81 -3.11
CA LEU A 708 12.51 8.89 -2.44
C LEU A 708 12.34 9.25 -0.96
N SER A 709 13.45 9.54 -0.27
CA SER A 709 13.43 9.96 1.14
C SER A 709 12.66 11.27 1.34
N TYR A 710 12.88 12.23 0.44
CA TYR A 710 12.18 13.50 0.43
C TYR A 710 10.67 13.29 0.22
N ALA A 711 10.29 12.50 -0.80
CA ALA A 711 8.91 12.17 -1.09
C ALA A 711 8.22 11.50 0.11
N SER A 712 8.87 10.50 0.71
CA SER A 712 8.38 9.80 1.91
C SER A 712 8.12 10.75 3.08
N ASN A 713 8.99 11.75 3.32
CA ASN A 713 8.80 12.68 4.44
C ASN A 713 7.74 13.76 4.18
N HIS A 714 7.56 14.15 2.92
CA HIS A 714 6.64 15.23 2.54
C HIS A 714 5.25 14.71 2.15
N CYS A 715 5.06 13.39 2.08
CA CYS A 715 3.75 12.78 2.04
C CYS A 715 3.09 12.82 3.42
N ARG A 716 1.82 13.25 3.48
CA ARG A 716 1.03 13.20 4.72
C ARG A 716 0.89 11.74 5.19
N PRO A 717 0.89 11.44 6.49
CA PRO A 717 0.70 10.07 6.98
C PRO A 717 -0.60 9.42 6.50
N ASN A 718 -1.67 10.19 6.33
CA ASN A 718 -2.91 9.70 5.73
C ASN A 718 -2.66 9.11 4.32
N ALA A 719 -1.86 9.78 3.49
CA ALA A 719 -1.52 9.28 2.16
C ALA A 719 -0.76 7.94 2.26
N HIS A 720 0.20 7.80 3.18
CA HIS A 720 0.87 6.53 3.43
C HIS A 720 -0.13 5.43 3.81
N SER A 721 -1.03 5.72 4.75
CA SER A 721 -2.08 4.80 5.21
C SER A 721 -3.07 4.39 4.11
N GLN A 722 -3.41 5.28 3.18
CA GLN A 722 -4.23 4.95 2.01
C GLN A 722 -3.54 3.91 1.12
N GLN A 723 -2.25 4.10 0.91
CA GLN A 723 -1.44 3.29 0.02
C GLN A 723 -1.12 1.90 0.58
N VAL A 724 -1.22 1.70 1.90
CA VAL A 724 -1.07 0.38 2.54
C VAL A 724 -2.05 -0.65 1.94
N SER A 725 -3.20 -0.21 1.42
CA SER A 725 -4.12 -1.15 0.77
C SER A 725 -3.70 -1.61 -0.61
N ARG A 726 -2.82 -0.87 -1.32
CA ARG A 726 -2.56 -1.07 -2.75
C ARG A 726 -1.39 -2.00 -3.05
N GLY A 727 -0.55 -2.30 -2.05
CA GLY A 727 0.61 -3.17 -2.17
C GLY A 727 1.68 -2.64 -3.12
N GLY A 728 2.94 -3.03 -2.91
CA GLY A 728 4.01 -2.81 -3.90
C GLY A 728 4.51 -1.37 -3.99
N GLN A 729 4.10 -0.51 -3.07
CA GLN A 729 4.62 0.85 -2.98
C GLN A 729 5.83 0.90 -2.06
N LEU A 730 6.98 1.16 -2.66
CA LEU A 730 8.26 1.20 -1.96
C LEU A 730 8.32 2.37 -0.97
N ILE A 731 7.66 3.48 -1.29
CA ILE A 731 7.64 4.71 -0.48
C ILE A 731 7.16 4.48 0.97
N ASN A 732 6.26 3.53 1.20
CA ASN A 732 5.76 3.19 2.54
C ASN A 732 6.80 2.41 3.37
N LEU A 733 7.57 1.53 2.72
CA LEU A 733 8.67 0.81 3.38
C LEU A 733 9.80 1.80 3.73
N VAL A 734 10.12 2.72 2.81
CA VAL A 734 11.13 3.75 3.05
C VAL A 734 10.69 4.71 4.14
N TRP A 735 9.43 5.15 4.15
CA TRP A 735 8.90 6.02 5.18
C TRP A 735 9.01 5.41 6.58
N LEU A 736 8.58 4.15 6.77
CA LEU A 736 8.75 3.48 8.06
C LEU A 736 10.23 3.26 8.41
N LEU A 737 11.06 2.86 7.45
CA LEU A 737 12.51 2.68 7.69
C LEU A 737 13.17 4.00 8.12
N MET A 738 12.83 5.11 7.47
CA MET A 738 13.28 6.44 7.87
C MET A 738 12.80 6.82 9.26
N ALA A 739 11.57 6.44 9.64
CA ALA A 739 11.05 6.66 10.97
C ALA A 739 11.87 5.89 12.02
N HIS A 740 12.20 4.64 11.73
CA HIS A 740 13.07 3.78 12.56
C HIS A 740 14.51 4.27 12.61
N PHE A 741 15.01 4.97 11.59
CA PHE A 741 16.33 5.62 11.61
C PHE A 741 16.33 7.04 12.17
N GLY A 742 15.18 7.60 12.54
CA GLY A 742 15.05 8.95 13.08
C GLY A 742 15.28 10.07 12.06
N LEU A 743 14.94 9.82 10.79
CA LEU A 743 15.14 10.73 9.65
C LEU A 743 13.88 11.51 9.22
N VAL A 744 12.71 11.31 9.87
CA VAL A 744 11.44 11.99 9.51
C VAL A 744 11.29 13.34 10.25
N GLU A 745 10.78 14.36 9.56
CA GLU A 745 10.65 15.73 10.10
C GLU A 745 9.62 15.87 11.23
N GLN A 746 8.56 15.06 11.22
CA GLN A 746 7.46 15.07 12.21
C GLN A 746 7.93 14.82 13.65
N PHE A 747 9.16 14.34 13.84
CA PHE A 747 9.79 14.11 15.13
C PHE A 747 10.44 15.33 15.78
N VAL A 748 10.45 16.49 15.11
CA VAL A 748 11.20 17.67 15.57
C VAL A 748 10.38 18.55 16.53
N PHE A 749 9.06 18.65 16.36
CA PHE A 749 8.20 19.59 17.10
C PHE A 749 7.87 19.17 18.55
N THR A 750 8.18 17.94 18.98
CA THR A 750 7.88 17.43 20.32
C THR A 750 9.11 17.31 21.24
N ALA A 751 10.14 18.14 21.02
CA ALA A 751 11.20 18.32 22.01
C ALA A 751 10.72 19.23 23.16
N GLY A 752 9.68 18.79 23.87
CA GLY A 752 9.36 19.35 25.17
C GLY A 752 10.43 18.98 26.18
N PHE A 753 10.77 19.91 27.08
CA PHE A 753 11.61 19.63 28.24
C PHE A 753 10.90 18.60 29.14
N GLY A 754 11.64 17.62 29.67
CA GLY A 754 11.08 16.66 30.64
C GLY A 754 10.61 17.39 31.92
N PRO A 755 9.82 16.72 32.78
CA PRO A 755 9.26 17.34 33.97
C PRO A 755 10.36 17.93 34.86
N ALA A 756 10.20 19.20 35.23
CA ALA A 756 11.15 19.92 36.06
C ALA A 756 11.00 19.48 37.52
N LYS A 757 12.12 19.25 38.19
CA LYS A 757 12.21 18.97 39.62
C LYS A 757 13.16 19.95 40.29
N LEU A 758 12.78 20.40 41.48
CA LEU A 758 13.61 21.27 42.31
C LEU A 758 14.54 20.44 43.18
N THR A 759 15.83 20.51 42.90
CA THR A 759 16.89 19.92 43.72
C THR A 759 17.56 21.00 44.56
N VAL A 760 17.78 20.72 45.84
CA VAL A 760 18.57 21.57 46.74
C VAL A 760 19.95 20.94 46.81
N GLU A 761 20.98 21.67 46.40
CA GLU A 761 22.36 21.21 46.54
C GLU A 761 22.74 21.18 48.02
N LYS A 762 23.36 20.08 48.46
CA LYS A 762 23.71 19.85 49.87
C LYS A 762 24.96 20.61 50.28
#